data_AF-A0A135VIX3-F1
#
_entry.id   AF-A0A135VIX3-F1
#
_cell.length_a   1.000
_cell.length_b   1.000
_cell.length_c   1.000
_cell.angle_alpha   90.00
_cell.angle_beta   90.00
_cell.angle_gamma   90.00
#
_symmetry.space_group_name_H-M   'P 1'
#
loop_
_entity.id
_entity.type
_entity.pdbx_description
1 polymer ?
#
loop_
_entity_poly.entity_id
_entity_poly.type
_entity_poly.pdbx_seq_one_letter_code
_entity_poly.pdbx_strand_id
1 'polypeptide(L)'
;MSHSTPEKPIAPKRQRMLDMILALGGLKEESAIPLSRVKEELDNLKVELAPLTDAILAFPDSYYEEFFKAVEKSNTVSEISDRGILKEAISNLEGAVSKAESESLKGLKDLLNTALTRMTEVEETRVTSIDVDMTHTLSILADLIAEIESITDKLERTAKSEAKSAQDELVSLVKILIEAKTKAGSDPDLALDELQKLSTKTRYGPGLRAIAQIKRGKREERIDESRYAKLVIENMLTEANRGVIMFILGKMGSKTVIQIGELMQTSSQTVQSALITMIQRGEIEMVGLDGDAPVFSQVFTETPNTTLVLKRIVQQVRGMVKSLKDDLSDAANEFLLKLQSLLERLQILRNYDETELSGPINKLRETIDRVTEAILNTQTSDDAENLRLLVSAGLEAFARFRLKITLEKGPNLVSGTNVYGEKLDPEVYQTMMDTYLDNELERGTILILIRELGALTAHDLAERTNIPQDRILRHLLRMKRDELLTIAGESHGYILYDVPRTPSEAEITIQTASTLALQLSEAKMELQRILNELKAPDIGKLANSLEVFSKARDKLASIRVNGALIDEPTLNEVEDKIRSAVLLAYRTRAKIPSTRPKVTLEDLVDVDVPSVLDEYRNQMGYAPLLGFGTIEWEQSKCLGCKSCEISCPEDAIELEPRIEVTKFFEISDEALSQLPSNRSLFYKTVQNLATAKPSKDILLENDAPGFGSVEVDLWLCVACRTCVRRCPGPEGGALELELKWNLPEVVRHITSTS
;
A
#
# COMPACT_ATOMS: atom_id res chain seq x y z
N MET A 1 -42.46 -31.20 -47.59
CA MET A 1 -42.89 -29.80 -47.41
C MET A 1 -41.96 -29.19 -46.39
N SER A 2 -41.07 -28.30 -46.82
CA SER A 2 -40.11 -27.63 -45.95
C SER A 2 -40.84 -26.58 -45.12
N HIS A 3 -41.15 -26.90 -43.87
CA HIS A 3 -41.53 -25.89 -42.90
C HIS A 3 -40.30 -25.00 -42.69
N SER A 4 -40.28 -23.83 -43.33
CA SER A 4 -39.36 -22.75 -42.98
C SER A 4 -39.69 -22.34 -41.55
N THR A 5 -38.82 -22.70 -40.62
CA THR A 5 -38.84 -22.21 -39.25
C THR A 5 -38.90 -20.68 -39.28
N PRO A 6 -39.84 -20.03 -38.58
CA PRO A 6 -39.94 -18.58 -38.57
C PRO A 6 -38.64 -17.99 -37.97
N GLU A 7 -38.04 -17.01 -38.65
CA GLU A 7 -36.85 -16.31 -38.18
C GLU A 7 -37.09 -15.78 -36.77
N LYS A 8 -36.34 -16.32 -35.79
CA LYS A 8 -36.46 -15.92 -34.38
C LYS A 8 -35.88 -14.51 -34.22
N PRO A 9 -36.61 -13.55 -33.63
CA PRO A 9 -36.17 -12.17 -33.53
C PRO A 9 -35.00 -12.01 -32.54
N ILE A 10 -34.02 -11.18 -32.91
CA ILE A 10 -32.83 -10.85 -32.09
C ILE A 10 -33.26 -10.20 -30.77
N ALA A 11 -32.61 -10.61 -29.67
CA ALA A 11 -32.79 -9.96 -28.37
C ALA A 11 -32.47 -8.44 -28.47
N PRO A 12 -33.34 -7.53 -28.00
CA PRO A 12 -33.18 -6.07 -28.19
C PRO A 12 -31.86 -5.47 -27.70
N LYS A 13 -31.26 -6.06 -26.65
CA LYS A 13 -29.95 -5.63 -26.13
C LYS A 13 -28.83 -5.90 -27.13
N ARG A 14 -28.89 -7.06 -27.80
CA ARG A 14 -27.91 -7.47 -28.81
C ARG A 14 -28.03 -6.62 -30.06
N GLN A 15 -29.27 -6.33 -30.50
CA GLN A 15 -29.53 -5.44 -31.63
C GLN A 15 -28.86 -4.06 -31.44
N ARG A 16 -29.05 -3.42 -30.29
CA ARG A 16 -28.47 -2.09 -30.01
C ARG A 16 -26.94 -2.09 -30.01
N MET A 17 -26.33 -3.16 -29.54
CA MET A 17 -24.87 -3.26 -29.54
C MET A 17 -24.32 -3.55 -30.93
N LEU A 18 -25.01 -4.38 -31.72
CA LEU A 18 -24.68 -4.60 -33.13
C LEU A 18 -24.77 -3.29 -33.92
N ASP A 19 -25.82 -2.50 -33.69
CA ASP A 19 -25.98 -1.16 -34.30
C ASP A 19 -24.80 -0.23 -33.92
N MET A 20 -24.37 -0.27 -32.66
CA MET A 20 -23.23 0.51 -32.18
C MET A 20 -21.93 0.08 -32.87
N ILE A 21 -21.72 -1.21 -33.09
CA ILE A 21 -20.48 -1.75 -33.69
C ILE A 21 -20.43 -1.46 -35.18
N LEU A 22 -21.56 -1.59 -35.88
CA LEU A 22 -21.68 -1.17 -37.27
C LEU A 22 -21.42 0.33 -37.45
N ALA A 23 -21.90 1.15 -36.52
CA ALA A 23 -21.64 2.59 -36.49
C ALA A 23 -20.16 2.92 -36.17
N LEU A 24 -19.56 2.22 -35.21
CA LEU A 24 -18.16 2.44 -34.83
C LEU A 24 -17.18 1.96 -35.90
N GLY A 25 -17.47 0.85 -36.57
CA GLY A 25 -16.66 0.25 -37.64
C GLY A 25 -16.82 0.88 -39.02
N GLY A 26 -17.72 1.87 -39.17
CA GLY A 26 -17.93 2.57 -40.44
C GLY A 26 -18.53 1.70 -41.56
N LEU A 27 -19.22 0.61 -41.19
CA LEU A 27 -19.81 -0.37 -42.11
C LEU A 27 -21.22 0.03 -42.59
N LYS A 28 -21.77 1.13 -42.05
CA LYS A 28 -23.05 1.72 -42.49
C LYS A 28 -22.76 2.76 -43.57
N GLU A 29 -23.47 2.73 -44.70
CA GLU A 29 -23.37 3.77 -45.72
C GLU A 29 -23.85 5.12 -45.14
N GLU A 30 -22.93 5.94 -44.64
CA GLU A 30 -23.23 7.34 -44.35
C GLU A 30 -23.41 8.09 -45.67
N SER A 31 -24.55 8.76 -45.85
CA SER A 31 -24.84 9.63 -46.98
C SER A 31 -23.68 10.61 -47.17
N ALA A 32 -22.99 10.53 -48.32
CA ALA A 32 -21.85 11.38 -48.64
C ALA A 32 -22.25 12.87 -48.56
N ILE A 33 -21.80 13.55 -47.50
CA ILE A 33 -22.00 15.00 -47.37
C ILE A 33 -21.17 15.69 -48.48
N PRO A 34 -21.76 16.61 -49.27
CA PRO A 34 -21.02 17.31 -50.32
C PRO A 34 -19.79 18.03 -49.78
N LEU A 35 -18.65 17.92 -50.49
CA LEU A 35 -17.38 18.59 -50.12
C LEU A 35 -17.53 20.10 -49.94
N SER A 36 -18.49 20.74 -50.61
CA SER A 36 -18.82 22.16 -50.44
C SER A 36 -19.31 22.49 -49.03
N ARG A 37 -20.13 21.62 -48.43
CA ARG A 37 -20.67 21.79 -47.08
C ARG A 37 -19.61 21.54 -46.00
N VAL A 38 -18.68 20.61 -46.25
CA VAL A 38 -17.52 20.38 -45.38
C VAL A 38 -16.62 21.63 -45.37
N LYS A 39 -16.38 22.24 -46.54
CA LYS A 39 -15.58 23.46 -46.64
C LYS A 39 -16.24 24.65 -45.93
N GLU A 40 -17.56 24.81 -46.09
CA GLU A 40 -18.33 25.87 -45.41
C GLU A 40 -18.27 25.74 -43.88
N GLU A 41 -18.44 24.53 -43.33
CA GLU A 41 -18.34 24.29 -41.89
C GLU A 41 -16.91 24.49 -41.35
N LEU A 42 -15.88 24.19 -42.16
CA LEU A 42 -14.48 24.48 -41.80
C LEU A 42 -14.19 25.99 -41.81
N ASP A 43 -14.70 26.73 -42.78
CA ASP A 43 -14.52 28.18 -42.86
C ASP A 43 -15.27 28.89 -41.72
N ASN A 44 -16.48 28.45 -41.37
CA ASN A 44 -17.21 28.93 -40.20
C ASN A 44 -16.45 28.65 -38.90
N LEU A 45 -15.90 27.45 -38.73
CA LEU A 45 -15.09 27.11 -37.56
C LEU A 45 -13.86 28.02 -37.43
N LYS A 46 -13.18 28.36 -38.53
CA LYS A 46 -12.05 29.30 -38.50
C LYS A 46 -12.48 30.68 -38.02
N VAL A 47 -13.59 31.21 -38.55
CA VAL A 47 -14.11 32.53 -38.17
C VAL A 47 -14.49 32.58 -36.70
N GLU A 48 -15.13 31.52 -36.18
CA GLU A 48 -15.55 31.45 -34.77
C GLU A 48 -14.39 31.19 -33.80
N LEU A 49 -13.34 30.46 -34.23
CA LEU A 49 -12.15 30.20 -33.40
C LEU A 49 -11.16 31.36 -33.34
N ALA A 50 -11.06 32.17 -34.41
CA ALA A 50 -10.10 33.28 -34.49
C ALA A 50 -10.09 34.20 -33.25
N PRO A 51 -11.23 34.72 -32.74
CA PRO A 51 -11.24 35.62 -31.58
C PRO A 51 -10.88 34.94 -30.25
N LEU A 52 -10.95 33.61 -30.17
CA LEU A 52 -10.64 32.83 -28.96
C LEU A 52 -9.17 32.42 -28.91
N THR A 53 -8.59 32.21 -30.09
CA THR A 53 -7.28 31.57 -30.28
C THR A 53 -6.14 32.37 -29.68
N ASP A 54 -6.11 33.69 -29.88
CA ASP A 54 -4.99 34.53 -29.43
C ASP A 54 -4.82 34.47 -27.90
N ALA A 55 -5.94 34.51 -27.16
CA ALA A 55 -5.93 34.39 -25.71
C ALA A 55 -5.51 32.98 -25.25
N ILE A 56 -5.96 31.93 -25.95
CA ILE A 56 -5.58 30.54 -25.64
C ILE A 56 -4.08 30.32 -25.88
N LEU A 57 -3.51 30.87 -26.96
CA LEU A 57 -2.10 30.73 -27.28
C LEU A 57 -1.19 31.57 -26.38
N ALA A 58 -1.67 32.73 -25.89
CA ALA A 58 -0.90 33.62 -25.01
C ALA A 58 -0.92 33.18 -23.53
N PHE A 59 -1.96 32.46 -23.09
CA PHE A 59 -2.11 32.07 -21.69
C PHE A 59 -0.89 31.34 -21.09
N PRO A 60 -0.27 30.34 -21.77
CA PRO A 60 0.83 29.60 -21.16
C PRO A 60 1.99 30.52 -20.81
N ASP A 61 2.35 31.45 -21.71
CA ASP A 61 3.47 32.35 -21.51
C ASP A 61 3.20 33.32 -20.34
N SER A 62 1.98 33.88 -20.28
CA SER A 62 1.54 34.77 -19.19
C SER A 62 1.55 34.06 -17.83
N TYR A 63 1.00 32.84 -17.77
CA TYR A 63 0.98 32.07 -16.52
C TYR A 63 2.39 31.70 -16.06
N TYR A 64 3.26 31.24 -16.97
CA TYR A 64 4.62 30.85 -16.60
C TYR A 64 5.49 32.05 -16.21
N GLU A 65 5.18 33.26 -16.67
CA GLU A 65 5.83 34.49 -16.19
C GLU A 65 5.54 34.75 -14.71
N GLU A 66 4.26 34.69 -14.30
CA GLU A 66 3.89 34.86 -12.90
C GLU A 66 4.32 33.67 -12.03
N PHE A 67 4.27 32.44 -12.57
CA PHE A 67 4.80 31.25 -11.92
C PHE A 67 6.30 31.38 -11.64
N PHE A 68 7.09 31.82 -12.63
CA PHE A 68 8.53 32.00 -12.46
C PHE A 68 8.85 33.04 -11.39
N LYS A 69 8.17 34.20 -11.40
CA LYS A 69 8.30 35.23 -10.34
C LYS A 69 7.95 34.69 -8.97
N ALA A 70 6.90 33.87 -8.87
CA ALA A 70 6.47 33.26 -7.61
C ALA A 70 7.52 32.28 -7.07
N VAL A 71 8.06 31.40 -7.92
CA VAL A 71 9.10 30.43 -7.58
C VAL A 71 10.42 31.12 -7.18
N GLU A 72 10.81 32.16 -7.91
CA GLU A 72 12.02 32.93 -7.59
C GLU A 72 11.90 33.64 -6.22
N LYS A 73 10.76 34.30 -5.97
CA LYS A 73 10.50 35.02 -4.72
C LYS A 73 10.39 34.11 -3.50
N SER A 74 9.80 32.93 -3.67
CA SER A 74 9.56 31.97 -2.58
C SER A 74 10.76 31.05 -2.32
N ASN A 75 11.75 31.04 -3.22
CA ASN A 75 12.89 30.12 -3.17
C ASN A 75 12.47 28.63 -3.10
N THR A 76 11.33 28.26 -3.71
CA THR A 76 10.78 26.89 -3.72
C THR A 76 11.80 25.86 -4.22
N VAL A 77 12.69 26.27 -5.13
CA VAL A 77 13.73 25.40 -5.69
C VAL A 77 14.69 24.88 -4.61
N SER A 78 14.90 25.63 -3.52
CA SER A 78 15.76 25.19 -2.41
C SER A 78 15.16 24.08 -1.54
N GLU A 79 13.84 23.87 -1.64
CA GLU A 79 13.12 22.82 -0.90
C GLU A 79 13.10 21.47 -1.65
N ILE A 80 13.65 21.44 -2.86
CA ILE A 80 13.75 20.24 -3.67
C ILE A 80 14.97 19.44 -3.24
N SER A 81 14.72 18.23 -2.75
CA SER A 81 15.75 17.33 -2.22
C SER A 81 16.11 16.21 -3.19
N ASP A 82 15.23 15.92 -4.15
CA ASP A 82 15.39 14.82 -5.10
C ASP A 82 16.05 15.27 -6.43
N ARG A 83 17.23 14.71 -6.70
CA ARG A 83 17.97 14.93 -7.95
C ARG A 83 17.26 14.34 -9.17
N GLY A 84 16.50 13.25 -9.01
CA GLY A 84 15.73 12.61 -10.08
C GLY A 84 14.60 13.51 -10.57
N ILE A 85 13.81 14.04 -9.64
CA ILE A 85 12.72 14.98 -9.93
C ILE A 85 13.28 16.25 -10.60
N LEU A 86 14.42 16.78 -10.12
CA LEU A 86 15.09 17.91 -10.75
C LEU A 86 15.50 17.61 -12.20
N LYS A 87 16.15 16.46 -12.45
CA LYS A 87 16.57 16.06 -13.80
C LYS A 87 15.39 15.88 -14.74
N GLU A 88 14.32 15.24 -14.28
CA GLU A 88 13.09 15.07 -15.06
C GLU A 88 12.45 16.44 -15.38
N ALA A 89 12.32 17.32 -14.38
CA ALA A 89 11.77 18.65 -14.57
C ALA A 89 12.62 19.49 -15.53
N ILE A 90 13.95 19.44 -15.42
CA ILE A 90 14.88 20.09 -16.36
C ILE A 90 14.68 19.53 -17.77
N SER A 91 14.64 18.21 -17.95
CA SER A 91 14.43 17.58 -19.26
C SER A 91 13.08 18.00 -19.88
N ASN A 92 12.02 18.10 -19.09
CA ASN A 92 10.71 18.54 -19.55
C ASN A 92 10.74 20.03 -19.96
N LEU A 93 11.40 20.88 -19.18
CA LEU A 93 11.57 22.30 -19.52
C LEU A 93 12.48 22.51 -20.74
N GLU A 94 13.53 21.70 -20.92
CA GLU A 94 14.35 21.71 -22.13
C GLU A 94 13.53 21.33 -23.36
N GLY A 95 12.71 20.28 -23.25
CA GLY A 95 11.76 19.90 -24.28
C GLY A 95 10.78 21.04 -24.60
N ALA A 96 10.26 21.73 -23.58
CA ALA A 96 9.35 22.86 -23.75
C ALA A 96 10.03 24.05 -24.44
N VAL A 97 11.21 24.46 -23.97
CA VAL A 97 11.99 25.59 -24.51
C VAL A 97 12.43 25.33 -25.96
N SER A 98 12.70 24.08 -26.33
CA SER A 98 13.03 23.72 -27.72
C SER A 98 11.85 23.91 -28.69
N LYS A 99 10.62 23.94 -28.17
CA LYS A 99 9.35 24.01 -28.93
C LYS A 99 8.68 25.38 -28.86
N ALA A 100 8.92 26.15 -27.80
CA ALA A 100 8.35 27.48 -27.62
C ALA A 100 9.41 28.43 -27.03
N GLU A 101 9.59 29.59 -27.67
CA GLU A 101 10.41 30.66 -27.12
C GLU A 101 9.68 31.33 -25.94
N SER A 102 10.06 30.97 -24.72
CA SER A 102 9.57 31.60 -23.49
C SER A 102 10.74 31.89 -22.56
N GLU A 103 10.96 33.16 -22.26
CA GLU A 103 12.00 33.61 -21.32
C GLU A 103 11.75 33.09 -19.90
N SER A 104 10.48 32.99 -19.48
CA SER A 104 10.09 32.46 -18.17
C SER A 104 10.43 30.98 -18.00
N LEU A 105 10.24 30.16 -19.04
CA LEU A 105 10.61 28.74 -19.03
C LEU A 105 12.13 28.56 -19.04
N LYS A 106 12.87 29.39 -19.78
CA LYS A 106 14.34 29.41 -19.74
C LYS A 106 14.85 29.79 -18.35
N GLY A 107 14.30 30.86 -17.77
CA GLY A 107 14.64 31.30 -16.41
C GLY A 107 14.39 30.21 -15.37
N LEU A 108 13.24 29.53 -15.44
CA LEU A 108 12.92 28.42 -14.54
C LEU A 108 13.92 27.25 -14.71
N LYS A 109 14.22 26.88 -15.95
CA LYS A 109 15.22 25.85 -16.25
C LYS A 109 16.60 26.20 -15.68
N ASP A 110 17.03 27.45 -15.83
CA ASP A 110 18.34 27.91 -15.35
C ASP A 110 18.40 27.94 -13.81
N LEU A 111 17.29 28.28 -13.14
CA LEU A 111 17.17 28.15 -11.68
C LEU A 111 17.30 26.68 -11.23
N LEU A 112 16.60 25.75 -11.89
CA LEU A 112 16.68 24.32 -11.56
C LEU A 112 18.07 23.75 -11.86
N ASN A 113 18.72 24.15 -12.96
CA ASN A 113 20.09 23.78 -13.27
C ASN A 113 21.06 24.31 -12.21
N THR A 114 20.90 25.55 -11.75
CA THR A 114 21.73 26.11 -10.68
C THR A 114 21.58 25.30 -9.38
N ALA A 115 20.36 24.88 -9.05
CA ALA A 115 20.11 24.03 -7.89
C ALA A 115 20.70 22.63 -8.05
N LEU A 116 20.57 22.01 -9.23
CA LEU A 116 21.19 20.73 -9.53
C LEU A 116 22.72 20.81 -9.42
N THR A 117 23.34 21.90 -9.92
CA THR A 117 24.78 22.17 -9.79
C THR A 117 25.19 22.32 -8.33
N ARG A 118 24.45 23.10 -7.52
CA ARG A 118 24.69 23.19 -6.06
C ARG A 118 24.59 21.85 -5.36
N MET A 119 23.70 20.97 -5.81
CA MET A 119 23.57 19.63 -5.27
C MET A 119 24.66 18.67 -5.77
N THR A 120 25.35 18.96 -6.88
CA THR A 120 26.41 18.11 -7.45
C THR A 120 27.82 18.60 -7.15
N GLU A 121 28.00 19.90 -6.85
CA GLU A 121 29.19 20.41 -6.18
C GLU A 121 29.20 19.80 -4.77
N VAL A 122 30.05 18.78 -4.61
CA VAL A 122 30.45 18.25 -3.32
C VAL A 122 30.81 19.42 -2.43
N GLU A 123 30.19 19.47 -1.27
CA GLU A 123 30.63 20.24 -0.11
C GLU A 123 32.11 19.89 0.19
N GLU A 124 33.05 20.53 -0.52
CA GLU A 124 34.38 20.85 0.01
C GLU A 124 34.18 21.89 1.13
N THR A 125 33.48 21.48 2.18
CA THR A 125 33.26 22.31 3.36
C THR A 125 34.60 22.38 4.07
N ARG A 126 35.25 23.54 3.91
CA ARG A 126 36.31 24.10 4.75
C ARG A 126 36.53 23.30 6.03
N VAL A 127 37.63 22.54 6.06
CA VAL A 127 38.23 22.02 7.29
C VAL A 127 38.65 23.22 8.14
N THR A 128 37.73 23.73 8.96
CA THR A 128 38.10 24.36 10.21
C THR A 128 38.30 23.22 11.19
N SER A 129 39.55 22.82 11.41
CA SER A 129 39.92 21.97 12.54
C SER A 129 39.44 22.67 13.82
N ILE A 130 38.32 22.22 14.38
CA ILE A 130 37.91 22.62 15.71
C ILE A 130 38.83 21.85 16.66
N ASP A 131 39.87 22.51 17.14
CA ASP A 131 40.73 21.99 18.20
C ASP A 131 39.91 22.02 19.50
N VAL A 132 39.20 20.93 19.80
CA VAL A 132 38.39 20.81 21.01
C VAL A 132 39.29 20.41 22.17
N ASP A 133 39.40 21.28 23.18
CA ASP A 133 40.03 20.95 24.46
C ASP A 133 39.22 19.85 25.17
N MET A 134 39.65 18.61 24.98
CA MET A 134 39.01 17.41 25.52
C MET A 134 38.98 17.41 27.05
N THR A 135 39.99 18.00 27.70
CA THR A 135 40.08 18.11 29.17
C THR A 135 39.00 19.01 29.75
N HIS A 136 38.79 20.18 29.16
CA HIS A 136 37.71 21.10 29.55
C HIS A 136 36.32 20.48 29.30
N THR A 137 36.19 19.71 28.22
CA THR A 137 34.90 19.13 27.81
C THR A 137 34.51 17.93 28.68
N LEU A 138 35.47 17.12 29.12
CA LEU A 138 35.25 16.03 30.08
C LEU A 138 34.82 16.56 31.47
N SER A 139 35.32 17.72 31.90
CA SER A 139 34.85 18.37 33.14
C SER A 139 33.39 18.79 33.06
N ILE A 140 32.96 19.38 31.93
CA ILE A 140 31.56 19.77 31.71
C ILE A 140 30.64 18.54 31.72
N LEU A 141 31.07 17.43 31.13
CA LEU A 141 30.32 16.17 31.14
C LEU A 141 30.14 15.63 32.56
N ALA A 142 31.18 15.69 33.40
CA ALA A 142 31.10 15.27 34.79
C ALA A 142 30.06 16.10 35.59
N ASP A 143 30.06 17.42 35.42
CA ASP A 143 29.14 18.33 36.10
C ASP A 143 27.68 18.09 35.67
N LEU A 144 27.44 17.89 34.37
CA LEU A 144 26.11 17.60 33.84
C LEU A 144 25.58 16.24 34.30
N ILE A 145 26.45 15.22 34.39
CA ILE A 145 26.08 13.90 34.93
C ILE A 145 25.68 14.02 36.40
N ALA A 146 26.43 14.77 37.20
CA ALA A 146 26.12 15.00 38.61
C ALA A 146 24.80 15.78 38.79
N GLU A 147 24.52 16.76 37.92
CA GLU A 147 23.25 17.49 37.91
C GLU A 147 22.06 16.56 37.60
N ILE A 148 22.18 15.72 36.57
CA ILE A 148 21.15 14.73 36.20
C ILE A 148 20.92 13.71 37.32
N GLU A 149 22.00 13.27 37.99
CA GLU A 149 21.93 12.36 39.12
C GLU A 149 21.16 12.97 40.30
N SER A 150 21.45 14.22 40.66
CA SER A 150 20.74 14.95 41.72
C SER A 150 19.24 15.11 41.43
N ILE A 151 18.87 15.39 40.19
CA ILE A 151 17.46 15.51 39.78
C ILE A 151 16.78 14.12 39.81
N THR A 152 17.45 13.07 39.36
CA THR A 152 16.95 11.69 39.41
C THR A 152 16.70 11.24 40.85
N ASP A 153 17.61 11.55 41.77
CA ASP A 153 17.47 11.36 43.22
C ASP A 153 16.21 12.03 43.78
N LYS A 154 15.95 13.27 43.37
CA LYS A 154 14.76 14.03 43.79
C LYS A 154 13.48 13.37 43.29
N LEU A 155 13.45 12.94 42.02
CA LEU A 155 12.31 12.23 41.42
C LEU A 155 12.01 10.91 42.15
N GLU A 156 13.03 10.12 42.49
CA GLU A 156 12.87 8.89 43.28
C GLU A 156 12.30 9.16 44.68
N ARG A 157 12.71 10.26 45.33
CA ARG A 157 12.18 10.65 46.65
C ARG A 157 10.71 11.08 46.55
N THR A 158 10.35 11.82 45.50
CA THR A 158 8.96 12.21 45.23
C THR A 158 8.10 10.97 44.99
N ALA A 159 8.53 10.06 44.12
CA ALA A 159 7.83 8.80 43.84
C ALA A 159 7.65 7.94 45.11
N LYS A 160 8.67 7.86 45.98
CA LYS A 160 8.56 7.18 47.28
C LYS A 160 7.55 7.85 48.22
N SER A 161 7.46 9.17 48.21
CA SER A 161 6.49 9.92 49.03
C SER A 161 5.04 9.73 48.54
N GLU A 162 4.83 9.71 47.23
CA GLU A 162 3.54 9.45 46.60
C GLU A 162 3.09 8.00 46.84
N ALA A 163 4.00 7.04 46.72
CA ALA A 163 3.74 5.64 47.04
C ALA A 163 3.30 5.44 48.51
N LYS A 164 3.87 6.22 49.44
CA LYS A 164 3.48 6.22 50.85
C LYS A 164 2.08 6.80 51.06
N SER A 165 1.74 7.89 50.36
CA SER A 165 0.39 8.46 50.38
C SER A 165 -0.65 7.51 49.77
N ALA A 166 -0.29 6.78 48.71
CA ALA A 166 -1.16 5.81 48.05
C ALA A 166 -1.42 4.55 48.91
N GLN A 167 -0.57 4.29 49.91
CA GLN A 167 -0.70 3.12 50.77
C GLN A 167 -1.93 3.22 51.68
N ASP A 168 -2.27 4.42 52.17
CA ASP A 168 -3.48 4.64 52.98
C ASP A 168 -4.76 4.45 52.14
N GLU A 169 -4.74 4.88 50.88
CA GLU A 169 -5.82 4.64 49.93
C GLU A 169 -5.97 3.15 49.60
N LEU A 170 -4.84 2.45 49.44
CA LEU A 170 -4.84 1.02 49.18
C LEU A 170 -5.50 0.22 50.31
N VAL A 171 -5.26 0.58 51.58
CA VAL A 171 -5.92 -0.07 52.72
C VAL A 171 -7.45 0.04 52.61
N SER A 172 -7.96 1.20 52.18
CA SER A 172 -9.40 1.37 51.92
C SER A 172 -9.89 0.49 50.78
N LEU A 173 -9.13 0.37 49.69
CA LEU A 173 -9.47 -0.46 48.53
C LEU A 173 -9.50 -1.95 48.87
N VAL A 174 -8.49 -2.43 49.59
CA VAL A 174 -8.41 -3.84 50.04
C VAL A 174 -9.57 -4.18 50.96
N LYS A 175 -9.96 -3.28 51.87
CA LYS A 175 -11.15 -3.47 52.72
C LYS A 175 -12.43 -3.65 51.89
N ILE A 176 -12.66 -2.80 50.90
CA ILE A 176 -13.84 -2.90 50.01
C ILE A 176 -13.80 -4.21 49.22
N LEU A 177 -12.63 -4.63 48.74
CA LEU A 177 -12.45 -5.89 48.01
C LEU A 177 -12.80 -7.11 48.88
N ILE A 178 -12.35 -7.13 50.14
CA ILE A 178 -12.66 -8.19 51.10
C ILE A 178 -14.17 -8.22 51.40
N GLU A 179 -14.79 -7.07 51.65
CA GLU A 179 -16.24 -6.96 51.89
C GLU A 179 -17.08 -7.39 50.68
N ALA A 180 -16.63 -7.08 49.47
CA ALA A 180 -17.29 -7.53 48.25
C ALA A 180 -17.17 -9.05 48.07
N LYS A 181 -15.99 -9.63 48.37
CA LYS A 181 -15.74 -11.08 48.29
C LYS A 181 -16.61 -11.87 49.27
N THR A 182 -16.82 -11.37 50.48
CA THR A 182 -17.69 -12.05 51.48
C THR A 182 -19.16 -11.98 51.07
N LYS A 183 -19.62 -10.85 50.52
CA LYS A 183 -21.00 -10.68 50.05
C LYS A 183 -21.31 -11.42 48.75
N ALA A 184 -20.33 -11.65 47.88
CA ALA A 184 -20.56 -12.23 46.55
C ALA A 184 -21.29 -13.60 46.58
N GLY A 185 -21.12 -14.39 47.63
CA GLY A 185 -21.81 -15.68 47.81
C GLY A 185 -23.20 -15.62 48.45
N SER A 186 -23.52 -14.53 49.17
CA SER A 186 -24.77 -14.40 49.93
C SER A 186 -25.74 -13.37 49.35
N ASP A 187 -25.21 -12.29 48.78
CA ASP A 187 -25.95 -11.19 48.16
C ASP A 187 -25.15 -10.62 46.97
N PRO A 188 -25.37 -11.17 45.76
CA PRO A 188 -24.66 -10.74 44.56
C PRO A 188 -24.94 -9.28 44.16
N ASP A 189 -26.09 -8.72 44.53
CA ASP A 189 -26.44 -7.32 44.20
C ASP A 189 -25.64 -6.34 45.05
N LEU A 190 -25.59 -6.57 46.37
CA LEU A 190 -24.74 -5.77 47.26
C LEU A 190 -23.26 -5.94 46.94
N ALA A 191 -22.83 -7.15 46.57
CA ALA A 191 -21.45 -7.38 46.14
C ALA A 191 -21.13 -6.56 44.88
N LEU A 192 -22.01 -6.56 43.88
CA LEU A 192 -21.78 -5.81 42.64
C LEU A 192 -21.72 -4.29 42.86
N ASP A 193 -22.49 -3.76 43.82
CA ASP A 193 -22.42 -2.35 44.23
C ASP A 193 -21.09 -2.00 44.90
N GLU A 194 -20.58 -2.85 45.79
CA GLU A 194 -19.26 -2.63 46.40
C GLU A 194 -18.13 -2.72 45.35
N LEU A 195 -18.23 -3.64 44.39
CA LEU A 195 -17.28 -3.74 43.28
C LEU A 195 -17.33 -2.52 42.36
N GLN A 196 -18.49 -1.87 42.21
CA GLN A 196 -18.61 -0.62 41.47
C GLN A 196 -17.90 0.53 42.19
N LYS A 197 -18.06 0.64 43.52
CA LYS A 197 -17.34 1.64 44.32
C LYS A 197 -15.83 1.45 44.21
N LEU A 198 -15.37 0.21 44.30
CA LEU A 198 -13.95 -0.13 44.14
C LEU A 198 -13.44 0.24 42.75
N SER A 199 -14.14 -0.16 41.68
CA SER A 199 -13.75 0.16 40.29
C SER A 199 -13.75 1.65 39.99
N THR A 200 -14.61 2.42 40.66
CA THR A 200 -14.63 3.89 40.55
C THR A 200 -13.42 4.51 41.25
N LYS A 201 -13.05 4.03 42.44
CA LYS A 201 -11.87 4.50 43.17
C LYS A 201 -10.55 4.15 42.48
N THR A 202 -10.45 2.94 41.91
CA THR A 202 -9.27 2.52 41.12
C THR A 202 -9.24 3.12 39.72
N ARG A 203 -10.33 3.77 39.27
CA ARG A 203 -10.52 4.28 37.90
C ARG A 203 -10.30 3.21 36.82
N TYR A 204 -10.56 1.94 37.14
CA TYR A 204 -10.33 0.83 36.23
C TYR A 204 -11.50 0.67 35.24
N GLY A 205 -11.34 1.24 34.05
CA GLY A 205 -12.36 1.30 32.99
C GLY A 205 -12.95 -0.06 32.57
N PRO A 206 -12.15 -1.13 32.36
CA PRO A 206 -12.68 -2.46 32.03
C PRO A 206 -13.64 -3.00 33.10
N GLY A 207 -13.32 -2.85 34.38
CA GLY A 207 -14.18 -3.23 35.48
C GLY A 207 -15.52 -2.48 35.49
N LEU A 208 -15.48 -1.15 35.31
CA LEU A 208 -16.71 -0.33 35.23
C LEU A 208 -17.63 -0.73 34.07
N ARG A 209 -17.05 -1.03 32.89
CA ARG A 209 -17.82 -1.50 31.73
C ARG A 209 -18.45 -2.87 31.98
N ALA A 210 -17.71 -3.80 32.57
CA ALA A 210 -18.20 -5.14 32.86
C ALA A 210 -19.35 -5.12 33.87
N ILE A 211 -19.24 -4.28 34.92
CA ILE A 211 -20.31 -4.07 35.90
C ILE A 211 -21.56 -3.47 35.24
N ALA A 212 -21.40 -2.47 34.37
CA ALA A 212 -22.53 -1.86 33.65
C ALA A 212 -23.26 -2.87 32.75
N GLN A 213 -22.51 -3.73 32.06
CA GLN A 213 -23.06 -4.80 31.22
C GLN A 213 -23.84 -5.84 32.03
N ILE A 214 -23.31 -6.27 33.17
CA ILE A 214 -23.98 -7.23 34.05
C ILE A 214 -25.26 -6.63 34.66
N LYS A 215 -25.22 -5.39 35.17
CA LYS A 215 -26.42 -4.69 35.68
C LYS A 215 -27.49 -4.51 34.61
N ARG A 216 -27.07 -4.22 33.37
CA ARG A 216 -27.98 -4.10 32.22
C ARG A 216 -28.59 -5.45 31.85
N GLY A 217 -27.78 -6.50 31.78
CA GLY A 217 -28.23 -7.86 31.46
C GLY A 217 -29.22 -8.43 32.46
N LYS A 218 -29.05 -8.16 33.76
CA LYS A 218 -30.02 -8.52 34.81
C LYS A 218 -31.33 -7.73 34.68
N ARG A 219 -31.24 -6.41 34.51
CA ARG A 219 -32.43 -5.52 34.38
C ARG A 219 -33.28 -5.83 33.14
N GLU A 220 -32.63 -6.21 32.05
CA GLU A 220 -33.29 -6.58 30.79
C GLU A 220 -33.65 -8.08 30.74
N GLU A 221 -33.53 -8.81 31.87
CA GLU A 221 -33.84 -10.23 32.02
C GLU A 221 -33.14 -11.16 31.00
N ARG A 222 -31.99 -10.74 30.46
CA ARG A 222 -31.18 -11.53 29.52
C ARG A 222 -30.27 -12.55 30.22
N ILE A 223 -30.11 -12.42 31.52
CA ILE A 223 -29.26 -13.26 32.37
C ILE A 223 -30.12 -13.72 33.54
N ASP A 224 -30.22 -15.04 33.73
CA ASP A 224 -30.92 -15.62 34.89
C ASP A 224 -30.14 -15.41 36.20
N GLU A 225 -30.82 -15.53 37.35
CA GLU A 225 -30.21 -15.28 38.67
C GLU A 225 -29.02 -16.19 38.99
N SER A 226 -29.02 -17.44 38.52
CA SER A 226 -27.91 -18.38 38.74
C SER A 226 -26.66 -17.92 37.97
N ARG A 227 -26.84 -17.54 36.70
CA ARG A 227 -25.78 -17.02 35.85
C ARG A 227 -25.31 -15.64 36.31
N TYR A 228 -26.21 -14.80 36.83
CA TYR A 228 -25.87 -13.51 37.43
C TYR A 228 -24.95 -13.69 38.65
N ALA A 229 -25.34 -14.53 39.61
CA ALA A 229 -24.52 -14.82 40.78
C ALA A 229 -23.13 -15.35 40.40
N LYS A 230 -23.07 -16.27 39.42
CA LYS A 230 -21.80 -16.81 38.92
C LYS A 230 -20.91 -15.72 38.30
N LEU A 231 -21.46 -14.82 37.48
CA LEU A 231 -20.71 -13.73 36.86
C LEU A 231 -20.17 -12.73 37.89
N VAL A 232 -20.91 -12.47 38.98
CA VAL A 232 -20.44 -11.61 40.07
C VAL A 232 -19.28 -12.28 40.82
N ILE A 233 -19.41 -13.57 41.15
CA ILE A 233 -18.39 -14.32 41.92
C ILE A 233 -17.12 -14.55 41.10
N GLU A 234 -17.23 -15.03 39.86
CA GLU A 234 -16.05 -15.45 39.08
C GLU A 234 -15.44 -14.29 38.29
N ASN A 235 -16.27 -13.53 37.57
CA ASN A 235 -15.77 -12.53 36.62
C ASN A 235 -15.53 -11.18 37.31
N MET A 236 -16.47 -10.70 38.13
CA MET A 236 -16.35 -9.35 38.69
C MET A 236 -15.31 -9.26 39.80
N LEU A 237 -15.14 -10.31 40.62
CA LEU A 237 -14.02 -10.37 41.55
C LEU A 237 -12.67 -10.39 40.82
N THR A 238 -12.59 -11.05 39.66
CA THR A 238 -11.37 -11.04 38.84
C THR A 238 -11.07 -9.64 38.30
N GLU A 239 -12.04 -8.92 37.73
CA GLU A 239 -11.84 -7.54 37.27
C GLU A 239 -11.51 -6.58 38.41
N ALA A 240 -12.08 -6.80 39.60
CA ALA A 240 -11.79 -6.01 40.79
C ALA A 240 -10.35 -6.22 41.28
N ASN A 241 -9.86 -7.46 41.29
CA ASN A 241 -8.45 -7.75 41.58
C ASN A 241 -7.54 -7.03 40.58
N ARG A 242 -7.84 -7.06 39.28
CA ARG A 242 -7.07 -6.32 38.27
C ARG A 242 -7.07 -4.82 38.52
N GLY A 243 -8.21 -4.24 38.90
CA GLY A 243 -8.30 -2.82 39.25
C GLY A 243 -7.41 -2.42 40.42
N VAL A 244 -7.32 -3.25 41.46
CA VAL A 244 -6.42 -3.01 42.61
C VAL A 244 -4.95 -3.20 42.20
N ILE A 245 -4.64 -4.21 41.37
CA ILE A 245 -3.29 -4.41 40.84
C ILE A 245 -2.85 -3.20 40.00
N MET A 246 -3.72 -2.68 39.12
CA MET A 246 -3.44 -1.47 38.35
C MET A 246 -3.22 -0.26 39.23
N PHE A 247 -3.98 -0.12 40.32
CA PHE A 247 -3.75 0.95 41.29
C PHE A 247 -2.37 0.83 41.95
N ILE A 248 -1.99 -0.37 42.40
CA ILE A 248 -0.67 -0.63 42.99
C ILE A 248 0.44 -0.30 42.00
N LEU A 249 0.37 -0.84 40.78
CA LEU A 249 1.40 -0.63 39.76
C LEU A 249 1.47 0.83 39.27
N GLY A 250 0.33 1.52 39.20
CA GLY A 250 0.25 2.90 38.75
C GLY A 250 0.62 3.95 39.82
N LYS A 251 0.49 3.63 41.11
CA LYS A 251 0.74 4.58 42.22
C LYS A 251 1.90 4.22 43.13
N MET A 252 2.29 2.96 43.17
CA MET A 252 3.35 2.44 44.05
C MET A 252 4.54 1.84 43.27
N GLY A 253 4.50 1.98 41.93
CA GLY A 253 5.53 1.54 41.01
C GLY A 253 5.57 0.03 40.78
N SER A 254 6.60 -0.42 40.10
CA SER A 254 6.81 -1.82 39.72
C SER A 254 6.95 -2.74 40.95
N LYS A 255 6.32 -3.93 40.91
CA LYS A 255 6.28 -4.89 42.02
C LYS A 255 6.30 -6.34 41.55
N THR A 256 6.77 -7.24 42.41
CA THR A 256 6.68 -8.70 42.20
C THR A 256 5.31 -9.24 42.60
N VAL A 257 4.99 -10.47 42.17
CA VAL A 257 3.73 -11.16 42.55
C VAL A 257 3.57 -11.26 44.07
N ILE A 258 4.67 -11.50 44.79
CA ILE A 258 4.67 -11.65 46.25
C ILE A 258 4.35 -10.31 46.92
N GLN A 259 5.05 -9.25 46.51
CA GLN A 259 4.82 -7.90 47.02
C GLN A 259 3.38 -7.42 46.78
N ILE A 260 2.83 -7.69 45.59
CA ILE A 260 1.43 -7.36 45.28
C ILE A 260 0.47 -8.19 46.15
N GLY A 261 0.76 -9.48 46.37
CA GLY A 261 -0.04 -10.36 47.22
C GLY A 261 -0.10 -9.90 48.68
N GLU A 262 1.04 -9.48 49.23
CA GLU A 262 1.14 -8.91 50.58
C GLU A 262 0.34 -7.61 50.69
N LEU A 263 0.50 -6.70 49.71
CA LEU A 263 -0.22 -5.43 49.64
C LEU A 263 -1.74 -5.60 49.50
N MET A 264 -2.19 -6.61 48.75
CA MET A 264 -3.61 -6.92 48.55
C MET A 264 -4.22 -7.81 49.64
N GLN A 265 -3.40 -8.34 50.56
CA GLN A 265 -3.81 -9.37 51.54
C GLN A 265 -4.47 -10.58 50.87
N THR A 266 -3.93 -11.01 49.73
CA THR A 266 -4.48 -12.12 48.92
C THR A 266 -3.39 -13.11 48.53
N SER A 267 -3.79 -14.31 48.10
CA SER A 267 -2.83 -15.35 47.73
C SER A 267 -2.05 -14.96 46.46
N SER A 268 -0.75 -15.29 46.42
CA SER A 268 0.08 -15.07 45.24
C SER A 268 -0.47 -15.77 44.00
N GLN A 269 -1.17 -16.89 44.14
CA GLN A 269 -1.84 -17.59 43.03
C GLN A 269 -2.97 -16.77 42.41
N THR A 270 -3.76 -16.08 43.23
CA THR A 270 -4.83 -15.16 42.77
C THR A 270 -4.23 -13.97 42.02
N VAL A 271 -3.16 -13.39 42.56
CA VAL A 271 -2.43 -12.30 41.91
C VAL A 271 -1.83 -12.77 40.58
N GLN A 272 -1.14 -13.92 40.56
CA GLN A 272 -0.55 -14.48 39.35
C GLN A 272 -1.58 -14.74 38.25
N SER A 273 -2.74 -15.30 38.61
CA SER A 273 -3.84 -15.53 37.66
C SER A 273 -4.35 -14.22 37.05
N ALA A 274 -4.50 -13.18 37.88
CA ALA A 274 -4.88 -11.85 37.40
C ALA A 274 -3.79 -11.24 36.50
N LEU A 275 -2.51 -11.30 36.89
CA LEU A 275 -1.39 -10.77 36.11
C LEU A 275 -1.29 -11.44 34.73
N ILE A 276 -1.40 -12.77 34.63
CA ILE A 276 -1.37 -13.49 33.33
C ILE A 276 -2.41 -12.93 32.38
N THR A 277 -3.64 -12.76 32.86
CA THR A 277 -4.72 -12.22 32.03
C THR A 277 -4.57 -10.74 31.70
N MET A 278 -3.91 -9.95 32.55
CA MET A 278 -3.60 -8.54 32.30
C MET A 278 -2.48 -8.40 31.25
N ILE A 279 -1.49 -9.30 31.25
CA ILE A 279 -0.46 -9.37 30.20
C ILE A 279 -1.10 -9.71 28.85
N GLN A 280 -2.02 -10.68 28.81
CA GLN A 280 -2.75 -11.03 27.58
C GLN A 280 -3.59 -9.87 27.04
N ARG A 281 -4.03 -8.95 27.92
CA ARG A 281 -4.77 -7.73 27.56
C ARG A 281 -3.86 -6.54 27.24
N GLY A 282 -2.54 -6.69 27.38
CA GLY A 282 -1.57 -5.60 27.19
C GLY A 282 -1.68 -4.49 28.25
N GLU A 283 -2.23 -4.76 29.42
CA GLU A 283 -2.40 -3.77 30.50
C GLU A 283 -1.12 -3.63 31.35
N ILE A 284 -0.33 -4.71 31.45
CA ILE A 284 0.90 -4.79 32.24
C ILE A 284 1.97 -5.60 31.49
N GLU A 285 3.23 -5.37 31.83
CA GLU A 285 4.38 -6.08 31.28
C GLU A 285 5.40 -6.46 32.36
N MET A 286 6.22 -7.46 32.05
CA MET A 286 7.36 -7.84 32.89
C MET A 286 8.54 -6.93 32.53
N VAL A 287 9.03 -6.17 33.50
CA VAL A 287 10.07 -5.14 33.28
C VAL A 287 11.46 -5.59 33.73
N GLY A 288 11.58 -6.66 34.49
CA GLY A 288 12.86 -7.17 34.98
C GLY A 288 12.69 -8.25 36.03
N LEU A 289 13.80 -8.58 36.70
CA LEU A 289 13.87 -9.51 37.82
C LEU A 289 14.37 -8.78 39.08
N ASP A 290 13.74 -9.03 40.21
CA ASP A 290 14.22 -8.66 41.54
C ASP A 290 14.65 -9.96 42.24
N GLY A 291 15.96 -10.24 42.20
CA GLY A 291 16.49 -11.59 42.45
C GLY A 291 16.01 -12.57 41.36
N ASP A 292 15.33 -13.64 41.77
CA ASP A 292 14.72 -14.64 40.86
C ASP A 292 13.23 -14.37 40.57
N ALA A 293 12.66 -13.29 41.13
CA ALA A 293 11.24 -13.00 41.02
C ALA A 293 10.94 -11.99 39.89
N PRO A 294 9.98 -12.29 38.99
CA PRO A 294 9.58 -11.35 37.94
C PRO A 294 8.89 -10.11 38.52
N VAL A 295 9.33 -8.95 38.03
CA VAL A 295 8.80 -7.64 38.39
C VAL A 295 7.85 -7.16 37.29
N PHE A 296 6.65 -6.75 37.69
CA PHE A 296 5.61 -6.28 36.78
C PHE A 296 5.42 -4.77 36.91
N SER A 297 5.13 -4.12 35.78
CA SER A 297 4.77 -2.70 35.68
C SER A 297 3.53 -2.54 34.80
N GLN A 298 2.84 -1.43 34.95
CA GLN A 298 1.84 -0.99 33.98
C GLN A 298 2.50 -0.74 32.61
N VAL A 299 1.80 -1.12 31.53
CA VAL A 299 2.20 -0.78 30.15
C VAL A 299 1.86 0.69 29.92
N PHE A 300 2.89 1.50 29.63
CA PHE A 300 2.73 2.89 29.21
C PHE A 300 2.86 2.97 27.70
N THR A 301 2.03 3.78 27.05
CA THR A 301 2.06 3.97 25.59
C THR A 301 3.25 4.79 25.13
N GLU A 302 3.86 5.57 26.04
CA GLU A 302 4.96 6.49 25.74
C GLU A 302 6.01 6.43 26.85
N THR A 303 7.27 6.21 26.48
CA THR A 303 8.42 6.42 27.37
C THR A 303 8.80 7.90 27.36
N PRO A 304 9.12 8.51 28.51
CA PRO A 304 9.55 9.90 28.57
C PRO A 304 10.67 10.22 27.56
N ASN A 305 10.55 11.34 26.84
CA ASN A 305 11.47 11.71 25.77
C ASN A 305 12.90 11.87 26.31
N THR A 306 13.03 12.43 27.51
CA THR A 306 14.30 12.50 28.27
C THR A 306 14.96 11.14 28.49
N THR A 307 14.21 10.08 28.79
CA THR A 307 14.76 8.70 28.90
C THR A 307 15.25 8.19 27.55
N LEU A 308 14.54 8.48 26.45
CA LEU A 308 14.95 8.09 25.10
C LEU A 308 16.22 8.84 24.64
N VAL A 309 16.31 10.13 24.94
CA VAL A 309 17.50 10.94 24.64
C VAL A 309 18.70 10.46 25.46
N LEU A 310 18.52 10.13 26.74
CA LEU A 310 19.58 9.55 27.57
C LEU A 310 20.05 8.19 27.05
N LYS A 311 19.12 7.33 26.58
CA LYS A 311 19.47 6.06 25.92
C LYS A 311 20.33 6.28 24.67
N ARG A 312 20.01 7.28 23.87
CA ARG A 312 20.80 7.66 22.68
C ARG A 312 22.19 8.15 23.08
N ILE A 313 22.26 9.02 24.09
CA ILE A 313 23.51 9.52 24.67
C ILE A 313 24.41 8.36 25.13
N VAL A 314 23.87 7.40 25.89
CA VAL A 314 24.61 6.20 26.34
C VAL A 314 25.15 5.39 25.16
N GLN A 315 24.40 5.27 24.07
CA GLN A 315 24.84 4.59 22.86
C GLN A 315 25.95 5.36 22.13
N GLN A 316 25.83 6.68 22.01
CA GLN A 316 26.85 7.55 21.41
C GLN A 316 28.16 7.50 22.21
N VAL A 317 28.11 7.64 23.54
CA VAL A 317 29.29 7.54 24.41
C VAL A 317 29.94 6.16 24.32
N ARG A 318 29.14 5.09 24.22
CA ARG A 318 29.67 3.73 24.01
C ARG A 318 30.40 3.57 22.68
N GLY A 319 29.93 4.24 21.62
CA GLY A 319 30.64 4.30 20.34
C GLY A 319 31.93 5.11 20.45
N MET A 320 31.86 6.27 21.09
CA MET A 320 32.98 7.17 21.32
C MET A 320 34.13 6.51 22.10
N VAL A 321 33.81 5.81 23.20
CA VAL A 321 34.79 5.09 24.03
C VAL A 321 35.61 4.10 23.21
N LYS A 322 34.99 3.40 22.24
CA LYS A 322 35.70 2.43 21.39
C LYS A 322 36.70 3.08 20.43
N SER A 323 36.53 4.37 20.14
CA SER A 323 37.36 5.13 19.20
C SER A 323 38.47 5.95 19.89
N LEU A 324 38.42 6.08 21.22
CA LEU A 324 39.42 6.79 22.02
C LEU A 324 40.58 5.85 22.42
N LYS A 325 41.80 6.39 22.55
CA LYS A 325 42.99 5.67 23.03
C LYS A 325 43.47 6.24 24.36
N ASP A 326 44.13 5.40 25.17
CA ASP A 326 44.81 5.74 26.44
C ASP A 326 43.89 6.44 27.48
N ASP A 327 44.44 7.29 28.35
CA ASP A 327 43.81 7.85 29.56
C ASP A 327 42.43 8.53 29.35
N LEU A 328 42.10 8.94 28.12
CA LEU A 328 40.79 9.50 27.76
C LEU A 328 39.69 8.43 27.64
N SER A 329 40.05 7.19 27.28
CA SER A 329 39.13 6.04 27.25
C SER A 329 38.67 5.67 28.67
N ASP A 330 39.55 5.75 29.66
CA ASP A 330 39.22 5.38 31.04
C ASP A 330 38.23 6.39 31.66
N ALA A 331 38.45 7.70 31.45
CA ALA A 331 37.52 8.73 31.89
C ALA A 331 36.14 8.63 31.19
N ALA A 332 36.13 8.34 29.88
CA ALA A 332 34.89 8.17 29.12
C ALA A 332 34.12 6.89 29.52
N ASN A 333 34.82 5.81 29.90
CA ASN A 333 34.21 4.60 30.45
C ASN A 333 33.56 4.86 31.81
N GLU A 334 34.17 5.68 32.67
CA GLU A 334 33.57 6.05 33.96
C GLU A 334 32.25 6.80 33.77
N PHE A 335 32.19 7.73 32.80
CA PHE A 335 30.95 8.41 32.45
C PHE A 335 29.90 7.48 31.86
N LEU A 336 30.32 6.54 31.01
CA LEU A 336 29.42 5.55 30.43
C LEU A 336 28.73 4.69 31.51
N LEU A 337 29.46 4.27 32.54
CA LEU A 337 28.91 3.50 33.65
C LEU A 337 27.90 4.32 34.47
N LYS A 338 28.23 5.58 34.78
CA LYS A 338 27.31 6.48 35.50
C LYS A 338 26.03 6.75 34.70
N LEU A 339 26.14 7.00 33.39
CA LEU A 339 25.00 7.23 32.51
C LEU A 339 24.13 5.98 32.34
N GLN A 340 24.72 4.77 32.31
CA GLN A 340 23.97 3.51 32.29
C GLN A 340 23.17 3.31 33.58
N SER A 341 23.77 3.58 34.74
CA SER A 341 23.06 3.52 36.02
C SER A 341 21.90 4.51 36.08
N LEU A 342 22.10 5.75 35.62
CA LEU A 342 21.03 6.75 35.53
C LEU A 342 19.90 6.34 34.57
N LEU A 343 20.25 5.73 33.44
CA LEU A 343 19.27 5.20 32.49
C LEU A 343 18.43 4.08 33.12
N GLU A 344 19.04 3.14 33.82
CA GLU A 344 18.33 2.06 34.53
C GLU A 344 17.38 2.63 35.59
N ARG A 345 17.83 3.62 36.37
CA ARG A 345 17.02 4.29 37.40
C ARG A 345 15.81 5.02 36.81
N LEU A 346 15.98 5.76 35.72
CA LEU A 346 14.86 6.42 35.02
C LEU A 346 13.91 5.43 34.35
N GLN A 347 14.43 4.30 33.83
CA GLN A 347 13.61 3.21 33.30
C GLN A 347 12.77 2.51 34.38
N ILE A 348 13.27 2.45 35.62
CA ILE A 348 12.50 1.94 36.76
C ILE A 348 11.39 2.94 37.15
N LEU A 349 11.65 4.25 37.08
CA LEU A 349 10.66 5.29 37.39
C LEU A 349 9.52 5.35 36.38
N ARG A 350 9.81 5.20 35.07
CA ARG A 350 8.88 5.21 33.91
C ARG A 350 8.00 6.44 33.70
N ASN A 351 7.46 7.05 34.75
CA ASN A 351 6.62 8.24 34.71
C ASN A 351 7.16 9.27 35.70
N TYR A 352 7.63 10.39 35.18
CA TYR A 352 8.17 11.51 35.96
C TYR A 352 8.01 12.80 35.16
N ASP A 353 8.03 13.94 35.83
CA ASP A 353 7.98 15.25 35.17
C ASP A 353 9.31 15.51 34.46
N GLU A 354 9.28 15.60 33.13
CA GLU A 354 10.46 15.79 32.29
C GLU A 354 11.03 17.20 32.35
N THR A 355 10.29 18.18 32.88
CA THR A 355 10.67 19.60 32.81
C THR A 355 12.04 19.88 33.40
N GLU A 356 12.32 19.35 34.60
CA GLU A 356 13.60 19.53 35.29
C GLU A 356 14.76 18.76 34.62
N LEU A 357 14.49 17.62 33.99
CA LEU A 357 15.51 16.79 33.32
C LEU A 357 15.82 17.24 31.89
N SER A 358 14.88 17.87 31.20
CA SER A 358 14.99 18.24 29.79
C SER A 358 16.17 19.16 29.48
N GLY A 359 16.42 20.17 30.33
CA GLY A 359 17.52 21.12 30.17
C GLY A 359 18.89 20.46 30.28
N PRO A 360 19.21 19.79 31.40
CA PRO A 360 20.49 19.10 31.58
C PRO A 360 20.75 17.99 30.55
N ILE A 361 19.74 17.19 30.19
CA ILE A 361 19.88 16.11 29.20
C ILE A 361 20.13 16.66 27.79
N ASN A 362 19.49 17.77 27.40
CA ASN A 362 19.75 18.40 26.10
C ASN A 362 21.16 19.00 26.03
N LYS A 363 21.62 19.66 27.11
CA LYS A 363 23.00 20.15 27.21
C LYS A 363 24.02 19.02 27.15
N LEU A 364 23.72 17.91 27.82
CA LEU A 364 24.55 16.70 27.75
C LEU A 364 24.61 16.15 26.33
N ARG A 365 23.47 16.08 25.63
CA ARG A 365 23.40 15.68 24.22
C ARG A 365 24.27 16.56 23.34
N GLU A 366 24.08 17.88 23.41
CA GLU A 366 24.84 18.85 22.61
C GLU A 366 26.34 18.76 22.87
N THR A 367 26.74 18.55 24.12
CA THR A 367 28.16 18.40 24.49
C THR A 367 28.75 17.12 23.89
N ILE A 368 28.01 16.00 23.95
CA ILE A 368 28.44 14.71 23.39
C ILE A 368 28.45 14.74 21.87
N ASP A 369 27.48 15.39 21.23
CA ASP A 369 27.44 15.56 19.77
C ASP A 369 28.69 16.33 19.28
N ARG A 370 29.08 17.42 19.96
CA ARG A 370 30.31 18.18 19.65
C ARG A 370 31.58 17.36 19.81
N VAL A 371 31.68 16.55 20.87
CA VAL A 371 32.84 15.67 21.09
C VAL A 371 32.90 14.59 20.02
N THR A 372 31.75 14.00 19.67
CA THR A 372 31.66 12.98 18.62
C THR A 372 32.07 13.54 17.27
N GLU A 373 31.61 14.75 16.93
CA GLU A 373 31.98 15.45 15.71
C GLU A 373 33.50 15.75 15.64
N ALA A 374 34.09 16.19 16.76
CA ALA A 374 35.54 16.43 16.83
C ALA A 374 36.38 15.14 16.66
N ILE A 375 35.90 14.02 17.22
CA ILE A 375 36.55 12.71 17.07
C ILE A 375 36.41 12.17 15.63
N LEU A 376 35.26 12.40 14.99
CA LEU A 376 35.05 12.02 13.59
C LEU A 376 35.92 12.86 12.64
N ASN A 377 36.11 14.14 12.93
CA ASN A 377 36.93 15.05 12.12
C ASN A 377 38.45 14.83 12.28
N THR A 378 38.89 14.07 13.30
CA THR A 378 40.31 13.76 13.54
C THR A 378 40.77 12.44 12.91
N GLN A 379 39.86 11.65 12.33
CA GLN A 379 40.19 10.43 11.58
C GLN A 379 40.15 10.70 10.06
N THR A 380 41.10 10.14 9.31
CA THR A 380 41.32 10.38 7.87
C THR A 380 40.09 10.11 7.00
N SER A 381 39.92 10.90 5.93
CA SER A 381 38.66 11.09 5.18
C SER A 381 37.99 9.83 4.63
N ASP A 382 38.74 8.79 4.23
CA ASP A 382 38.17 7.56 3.67
C ASP A 382 37.53 6.66 4.75
N ASP A 383 38.04 6.68 5.98
CA ASP A 383 37.47 5.88 7.07
C ASP A 383 36.24 6.56 7.67
N ALA A 384 36.22 7.90 7.74
CA ALA A 384 35.11 8.67 8.30
C ALA A 384 33.84 8.60 7.44
N GLU A 385 33.96 8.63 6.12
CA GLU A 385 32.81 8.50 5.20
C GLU A 385 32.24 7.06 5.23
N ASN A 386 33.12 6.05 5.26
CA ASN A 386 32.72 4.66 5.43
C ASN A 386 32.08 4.39 6.80
N LEU A 387 32.61 4.97 7.89
CA LEU A 387 32.01 4.87 9.23
C LEU A 387 30.67 5.59 9.31
N ARG A 388 30.54 6.76 8.68
CA ARG A 388 29.28 7.50 8.62
C ARG A 388 28.22 6.73 7.84
N LEU A 389 28.61 6.12 6.71
CA LEU A 389 27.74 5.26 5.91
C LEU A 389 27.32 4.01 6.70
N LEU A 390 28.26 3.36 7.40
CA LEU A 390 27.99 2.19 8.26
C LEU A 390 27.10 2.52 9.46
N VAL A 391 27.33 3.67 10.12
CA VAL A 391 26.50 4.12 11.26
C VAL A 391 25.10 4.47 10.77
N SER A 392 24.97 5.17 9.64
CA SER A 392 23.69 5.47 9.04
C SER A 392 22.95 4.20 8.60
N ALA A 393 23.67 3.24 8.00
CA ALA A 393 23.13 1.93 7.62
C ALA A 393 22.68 1.12 8.85
N GLY A 394 23.44 1.20 9.94
CA GLY A 394 23.09 0.62 11.23
C GLY A 394 21.83 1.24 11.83
N LEU A 395 21.68 2.58 11.77
CA LEU A 395 20.48 3.28 12.23
C LEU A 395 19.25 2.93 11.38
N GLU A 396 19.42 2.86 10.06
CA GLU A 396 18.37 2.47 9.12
C GLU A 396 17.94 1.00 9.32
N ALA A 397 18.90 0.10 9.62
CA ALA A 397 18.64 -1.29 10.00
C ALA A 397 17.93 -1.38 11.36
N PHE A 398 18.30 -0.54 12.33
CA PHE A 398 17.71 -0.51 13.67
C PHE A 398 16.30 0.08 13.70
N ALA A 399 16.02 1.06 12.83
CA ALA A 399 14.69 1.61 12.63
C ALA A 399 13.69 0.55 12.11
N ARG A 400 14.18 -0.55 11.52
CA ARG A 400 13.34 -1.64 11.06
C ARG A 400 12.95 -2.54 12.22
N PHE A 401 11.63 -2.71 12.36
CA PHE A 401 10.96 -3.53 13.36
C PHE A 401 11.58 -4.93 13.57
N ARG A 402 12.14 -5.54 12.52
CA ARG A 402 12.68 -6.90 12.57
C ARG A 402 14.01 -6.99 13.33
N LEU A 403 14.95 -6.06 13.16
CA LEU A 403 16.21 -6.08 13.91
C LEU A 403 15.94 -5.86 15.41
N LYS A 404 15.07 -4.90 15.71
CA LYS A 404 14.60 -4.61 17.07
C LYS A 404 13.98 -5.83 17.74
N ILE A 405 13.02 -6.50 17.08
CA ILE A 405 12.41 -7.73 17.60
C ILE A 405 13.44 -8.83 17.82
N THR A 406 14.37 -8.99 16.88
CA THR A 406 15.34 -10.08 16.94
C THR A 406 16.32 -9.87 18.09
N LEU A 407 16.74 -8.63 18.35
CA LEU A 407 17.58 -8.28 19.50
C LEU A 407 16.80 -8.33 20.84
N GLU A 408 15.52 -7.95 20.86
CA GLU A 408 14.68 -7.95 22.07
C GLU A 408 14.17 -9.34 22.46
N LYS A 409 13.80 -10.18 21.47
CA LYS A 409 13.20 -11.51 21.70
C LYS A 409 14.16 -12.66 21.46
N GLY A 410 15.25 -12.46 20.74
CA GLY A 410 16.24 -13.50 20.44
C GLY A 410 16.93 -14.09 21.68
N PRO A 411 17.31 -13.29 22.70
CA PRO A 411 17.85 -13.83 23.95
C PRO A 411 16.89 -14.79 24.68
N ASN A 412 15.58 -14.62 24.51
CA ASN A 412 14.56 -15.51 25.07
C ASN A 412 14.49 -16.87 24.35
N LEU A 413 14.99 -16.98 23.11
CA LEU A 413 15.04 -18.25 22.37
C LEU A 413 16.23 -19.13 22.79
N VAL A 414 17.25 -18.52 23.39
CA VAL A 414 18.44 -19.19 23.95
C VAL A 414 18.23 -19.50 25.44
N SER A 415 17.66 -18.57 26.20
CA SER A 415 17.43 -18.74 27.64
C SER A 415 16.13 -19.47 27.98
N GLY A 416 15.05 -19.22 27.23
CA GLY A 416 13.73 -19.83 27.37
C GLY A 416 13.51 -21.02 26.43
N THR A 417 12.52 -21.86 26.76
CA THR A 417 12.06 -22.94 25.87
C THR A 417 11.12 -22.38 24.81
N ASN A 418 11.33 -22.75 23.55
CA ASN A 418 10.42 -22.42 22.46
C ASN A 418 9.05 -23.12 22.65
N VAL A 419 8.09 -22.88 21.74
CA VAL A 419 6.73 -23.47 21.79
C VAL A 419 6.74 -25.01 21.72
N TYR A 420 7.88 -25.61 21.35
CA TYR A 420 8.12 -27.05 21.27
C TYR A 420 8.99 -27.59 22.42
N GLY A 421 9.35 -26.76 23.41
CA GLY A 421 10.15 -27.18 24.57
C GLY A 421 11.66 -27.22 24.34
N GLU A 422 12.15 -26.80 23.19
CA GLU A 422 13.58 -26.84 22.82
C GLU A 422 14.24 -25.47 23.01
N LYS A 423 15.53 -25.48 23.38
CA LYS A 423 16.37 -24.28 23.46
C LYS A 423 17.24 -24.20 22.22
N LEU A 424 17.37 -23.00 21.64
CA LEU A 424 18.33 -22.81 20.56
C LEU A 424 19.75 -22.88 21.13
N ASP A 425 20.63 -23.60 20.44
CA ASP A 425 22.05 -23.62 20.76
C ASP A 425 22.63 -22.18 20.68
N PRO A 426 23.29 -21.67 21.74
CA PRO A 426 23.92 -20.35 21.75
C PRO A 426 24.84 -20.08 20.56
N GLU A 427 25.61 -21.07 20.10
CA GLU A 427 26.56 -20.88 18.99
C GLU A 427 25.84 -20.76 17.65
N VAL A 428 24.78 -21.55 17.45
CA VAL A 428 23.92 -21.48 16.26
C VAL A 428 23.13 -20.18 16.25
N TYR A 429 22.65 -19.72 17.40
CA TYR A 429 22.01 -18.42 17.55
C TYR A 429 22.95 -17.28 17.18
N GLN A 430 24.18 -17.30 17.72
CA GLN A 430 25.17 -16.26 17.44
C GLN A 430 25.52 -16.21 15.94
N THR A 431 25.77 -17.36 15.31
CA THR A 431 26.03 -17.46 13.87
C THR A 431 24.85 -16.95 13.03
N MET A 432 23.62 -17.30 13.43
CA MET A 432 22.40 -16.82 12.77
C MET A 432 22.24 -15.30 12.94
N MET A 433 22.58 -14.76 14.11
CA MET A 433 22.49 -13.32 14.39
C MET A 433 23.54 -12.51 13.65
N ASP A 434 24.78 -12.99 13.60
CA ASP A 434 25.85 -12.33 12.86
C ASP A 434 25.49 -12.27 11.37
N THR A 435 25.04 -13.39 10.81
CA THR A 435 24.54 -13.45 9.42
C THR A 435 23.34 -12.52 9.21
N TYR A 436 22.42 -12.45 10.17
CA TYR A 436 21.24 -11.59 10.06
C TYR A 436 21.59 -10.10 10.15
N LEU A 437 22.49 -9.72 11.05
CA LEU A 437 23.00 -8.36 11.21
C LEU A 437 23.71 -7.89 9.95
N ASP A 438 24.62 -8.70 9.41
CA ASP A 438 25.31 -8.41 8.15
C ASP A 438 24.30 -8.16 7.01
N ASN A 439 23.30 -9.02 6.89
CA ASN A 439 22.26 -8.88 5.87
C ASN A 439 21.39 -7.62 6.03
N GLU A 440 21.12 -7.18 7.26
CA GLU A 440 20.36 -5.95 7.51
C GLU A 440 21.22 -4.69 7.33
N LEU A 441 22.50 -4.74 7.71
CA LEU A 441 23.47 -3.68 7.45
C LEU A 441 23.65 -3.46 5.95
N GLU A 442 23.86 -4.53 5.18
CA GLU A 442 23.98 -4.46 3.72
C GLU A 442 22.73 -3.84 3.07
N ARG A 443 21.52 -4.18 3.56
CA ARG A 443 20.27 -3.56 3.08
C ARG A 443 20.14 -2.09 3.48
N GLY A 444 20.58 -1.73 4.69
CA GLY A 444 20.64 -0.35 5.16
C GLY A 444 21.54 0.49 4.26
N THR A 445 22.74 -0.01 3.96
CA THR A 445 23.71 0.63 3.08
C THR A 445 23.15 0.83 1.67
N ILE A 446 22.54 -0.21 1.08
CA ILE A 446 21.92 -0.12 -0.25
C ILE A 446 20.85 0.98 -0.27
N LEU A 447 19.99 1.05 0.74
CA LEU A 447 18.90 2.02 0.76
C LEU A 447 19.39 3.46 0.99
N ILE A 448 20.44 3.67 1.77
CA ILE A 448 21.04 4.99 1.93
C ILE A 448 21.67 5.45 0.63
N LEU A 449 22.42 4.57 -0.04
CA LEU A 449 23.03 4.90 -1.33
C LEU A 449 21.97 5.26 -2.38
N ILE A 450 20.87 4.51 -2.47
CA ILE A 450 19.76 4.86 -3.38
C ILE A 450 19.11 6.18 -2.95
N ARG A 451 18.95 6.42 -1.64
CA ARG A 451 18.36 7.66 -1.09
C ARG A 451 19.20 8.92 -1.32
N GLU A 452 20.53 8.79 -1.34
CA GLU A 452 21.47 9.92 -1.48
C GLU A 452 21.85 10.17 -2.94
N LEU A 453 21.94 9.10 -3.74
CA LEU A 453 22.42 9.17 -5.12
C LEU A 453 21.31 9.05 -6.16
N GLY A 454 20.09 8.69 -5.75
CA GLY A 454 18.93 8.43 -6.61
C GLY A 454 18.87 6.97 -7.05
N ALA A 455 18.01 6.69 -8.04
CA ALA A 455 17.81 5.33 -8.54
C ALA A 455 19.13 4.70 -9.05
N LEU A 456 19.47 3.50 -8.56
CA LEU A 456 20.71 2.79 -8.90
C LEU A 456 20.46 1.37 -9.40
N THR A 457 21.37 0.86 -10.23
CA THR A 457 21.35 -0.54 -10.66
C THR A 457 22.08 -1.46 -9.68
N ALA A 458 21.86 -2.77 -9.78
CA ALA A 458 22.63 -3.76 -9.03
C ALA A 458 24.13 -3.70 -9.33
N HIS A 459 24.52 -3.26 -10.53
CA HIS A 459 25.92 -3.10 -10.92
C HIS A 459 26.55 -1.88 -10.24
N ASP A 460 25.88 -0.72 -10.29
CA ASP A 460 26.36 0.51 -9.64
C ASP A 460 26.52 0.34 -8.13
N LEU A 461 25.59 -0.39 -7.51
CA LEU A 461 25.64 -0.70 -6.09
C LEU A 461 26.80 -1.65 -5.76
N ALA A 462 27.15 -2.59 -6.64
CA ALA A 462 28.25 -3.53 -6.44
C ALA A 462 29.61 -2.83 -6.46
N GLU A 463 29.80 -1.92 -7.41
CA GLU A 463 31.04 -1.14 -7.50
C GLU A 463 31.22 -0.22 -6.28
N ARG A 464 30.13 0.36 -5.76
CA ARG A 464 30.18 1.34 -4.67
C ARG A 464 30.26 0.72 -3.27
N THR A 465 29.67 -0.46 -3.07
CA THR A 465 29.64 -1.11 -1.75
C THR A 465 30.69 -2.20 -1.58
N ASN A 466 31.35 -2.61 -2.67
CA ASN A 466 32.24 -3.78 -2.70
C ASN A 466 31.52 -5.10 -2.29
N ILE A 467 30.18 -5.11 -2.28
CA ILE A 467 29.36 -6.30 -2.05
C ILE A 467 29.19 -7.02 -3.40
N PRO A 468 29.32 -8.36 -3.47
CA PRO A 468 29.11 -9.11 -4.70
C PRO A 468 27.75 -8.82 -5.35
N GLN A 469 27.74 -8.61 -6.67
CA GLN A 469 26.54 -8.21 -7.43
C GLN A 469 25.37 -9.20 -7.27
N ASP A 470 25.65 -10.50 -7.18
CA ASP A 470 24.65 -11.55 -6.95
C ASP A 470 24.02 -11.47 -5.55
N ARG A 471 24.79 -11.00 -4.56
CA ARG A 471 24.32 -10.74 -3.20
C ARG A 471 23.46 -9.49 -3.17
N ILE A 472 23.91 -8.39 -3.80
CA ILE A 472 23.12 -7.16 -3.94
C ILE A 472 21.78 -7.43 -4.63
N LEU A 473 21.78 -8.18 -5.73
CA LEU A 473 20.54 -8.53 -6.43
C LEU A 473 19.57 -9.28 -5.52
N ARG A 474 20.05 -10.20 -4.68
CA ARG A 474 19.23 -10.89 -3.68
C ARG A 474 18.64 -9.92 -2.65
N HIS A 475 19.40 -8.93 -2.19
CA HIS A 475 18.88 -7.88 -1.31
C HIS A 475 17.84 -7.01 -2.00
N LEU A 476 18.09 -6.54 -3.24
CA LEU A 476 17.17 -5.73 -4.03
C LEU A 476 15.84 -6.45 -4.30
N LEU A 477 15.88 -7.72 -4.68
CA LEU A 477 14.67 -8.53 -4.89
C LEU A 477 13.86 -8.70 -3.60
N ARG A 478 14.53 -8.93 -2.47
CA ARG A 478 13.89 -9.05 -1.17
C ARG A 478 13.29 -7.72 -0.71
N MET A 479 14.02 -6.61 -0.86
CA MET A 479 13.55 -5.27 -0.50
C MET A 479 12.39 -4.81 -1.39
N LYS A 480 12.39 -5.17 -2.67
CA LYS A 480 11.27 -4.94 -3.58
C LYS A 480 10.03 -5.75 -3.19
N ARG A 481 10.19 -7.03 -2.83
CA ARG A 481 9.08 -7.86 -2.34
C ARG A 481 8.49 -7.32 -1.04
N ASP A 482 9.34 -6.76 -0.19
CA ASP A 482 8.94 -6.13 1.07
C ASP A 482 8.48 -4.65 0.85
N GLU A 483 8.24 -4.23 -0.40
CA GLU A 483 7.74 -2.90 -0.83
C GLU A 483 8.62 -1.70 -0.42
N LEU A 484 9.89 -1.93 -0.08
CA LEU A 484 10.85 -0.89 0.26
C LEU A 484 11.51 -0.23 -0.96
N LEU A 485 11.32 -0.80 -2.14
CA LEU A 485 11.88 -0.34 -3.40
C LEU A 485 10.85 -0.36 -4.52
N THR A 486 10.92 0.63 -5.40
CA THR A 486 10.18 0.71 -6.67
C THR A 486 11.13 0.53 -7.86
N ILE A 487 10.58 0.21 -9.03
CA ILE A 487 11.37 0.21 -10.28
C ILE A 487 11.21 1.60 -10.91
N ALA A 488 12.33 2.29 -11.11
CA ALA A 488 12.36 3.61 -11.75
C ALA A 488 12.59 3.53 -13.29
N GLY A 489 13.06 2.39 -13.81
CA GLY A 489 13.28 2.19 -15.24
C GLY A 489 14.38 1.18 -15.54
N GLU A 490 15.01 1.32 -16.70
CA GLU A 490 16.13 0.50 -17.16
C GLU A 490 17.28 1.39 -17.67
N SER A 491 18.51 1.03 -17.33
CA SER A 491 19.73 1.65 -17.83
C SER A 491 20.70 0.56 -18.29
N HIS A 492 21.15 0.61 -19.54
CA HIS A 492 22.14 -0.31 -20.12
C HIS A 492 21.82 -1.81 -19.92
N GLY A 493 20.54 -2.22 -19.97
CA GLY A 493 20.15 -3.62 -19.75
C GLY A 493 19.91 -4.00 -18.27
N TYR A 494 20.10 -3.06 -17.33
CA TYR A 494 19.93 -3.28 -15.89
C TYR A 494 18.75 -2.48 -15.34
N ILE A 495 18.00 -3.09 -14.42
CA ILE A 495 16.85 -2.48 -13.76
C ILE A 495 17.33 -1.44 -12.73
N LEU A 496 16.75 -0.24 -12.79
CA LEU A 496 16.95 0.83 -11.82
C LEU A 496 15.97 0.67 -10.64
N TYR A 497 16.52 0.61 -9.42
CA TYR A 497 15.74 0.54 -8.19
C TYR A 497 15.78 1.87 -7.46
N ASP A 498 14.63 2.31 -6.97
CA ASP A 498 14.47 3.55 -6.21
C ASP A 498 13.69 3.33 -4.91
N VAL A 499 13.75 4.27 -3.97
CA VAL A 499 13.03 4.21 -2.70
C VAL A 499 11.72 5.01 -2.80
N PRO A 500 10.55 4.44 -2.50
CA PRO A 500 9.30 5.19 -2.47
C PRO A 500 9.36 6.27 -1.38
N ARG A 501 9.33 7.54 -1.79
CA ARG A 501 9.20 8.72 -0.93
C ARG A 501 7.91 9.46 -1.28
N THR A 502 7.32 10.13 -0.29
CA THR A 502 6.30 11.14 -0.53
C THR A 502 7.02 12.43 -0.98
N PRO A 503 6.85 12.86 -2.24
CA PRO A 503 7.50 14.09 -2.71
C PRO A 503 7.01 15.29 -1.90
N SER A 504 7.87 16.29 -1.70
CA SER A 504 7.50 17.54 -1.05
C SER A 504 6.49 18.34 -1.89
N GLU A 505 5.77 19.28 -1.28
CA GLU A 505 4.83 20.15 -2.03
C GLU A 505 5.55 20.93 -3.14
N ALA A 506 6.80 21.34 -2.90
CA ALA A 506 7.69 21.96 -3.86
C ALA A 506 8.03 21.03 -5.04
N GLU A 507 8.39 19.77 -4.75
CA GLU A 507 8.69 18.74 -5.74
C GLU A 507 7.49 18.44 -6.63
N ILE A 508 6.30 18.24 -6.03
CA ILE A 508 5.05 18.02 -6.78
C ILE A 508 4.72 19.21 -7.66
N THR A 509 4.87 20.43 -7.13
CA THR A 509 4.57 21.67 -7.85
C THR A 509 5.47 21.83 -9.08
N ILE A 510 6.78 21.67 -8.93
CA ILE A 510 7.75 21.83 -10.02
C ILE A 510 7.63 20.69 -11.03
N GLN A 511 7.41 19.45 -10.60
CA GLN A 511 7.18 18.32 -11.51
C GLN A 511 5.89 18.52 -12.33
N THR A 512 4.80 18.95 -11.68
CA THR A 512 3.52 19.20 -12.35
C THR A 512 3.65 20.36 -13.33
N ALA A 513 4.26 21.47 -12.92
CA ALA A 513 4.46 22.65 -13.78
C ALA A 513 5.36 22.33 -14.98
N SER A 514 6.50 21.67 -14.79
CA SER A 514 7.40 21.31 -15.90
C SER A 514 6.76 20.34 -16.90
N THR A 515 6.01 19.35 -16.43
CA THR A 515 5.26 18.41 -17.29
C THR A 515 4.21 19.15 -18.11
N LEU A 516 3.45 20.04 -17.48
CA LEU A 516 2.43 20.83 -18.17
C LEU A 516 3.04 21.82 -19.15
N ALA A 517 4.22 22.37 -18.87
CA ALA A 517 4.93 23.27 -19.78
C ALA A 517 5.26 22.58 -21.10
N LEU A 518 5.73 21.33 -21.05
CA LEU A 518 6.00 20.52 -22.25
C LEU A 518 4.72 20.23 -23.03
N GLN A 519 3.67 19.76 -22.35
CA GLN A 519 2.38 19.44 -22.99
C GLN A 519 1.74 20.66 -23.64
N LEU A 520 1.78 21.82 -22.96
CA LEU A 520 1.27 23.08 -23.49
C LEU A 520 2.10 23.58 -24.68
N SER A 521 3.42 23.44 -24.64
CA SER A 521 4.29 23.84 -25.77
C SER A 521 4.04 22.99 -27.01
N GLU A 522 3.84 21.67 -26.84
CA GLU A 522 3.45 20.76 -27.93
C GLU A 522 2.07 21.10 -28.49
N ALA A 523 1.09 21.28 -27.62
CA ALA A 523 -0.27 21.63 -28.01
C ALA A 523 -0.33 23.01 -28.71
N LYS A 524 0.47 23.98 -28.26
CA LYS A 524 0.60 25.33 -28.86
C LYS A 524 1.12 25.25 -30.29
N MET A 525 2.22 24.55 -30.52
CA MET A 525 2.76 24.35 -31.88
C MET A 525 1.76 23.64 -32.79
N GLU A 526 1.13 22.57 -32.30
CA GLU A 526 0.16 21.81 -33.09
C GLU A 526 -1.08 22.65 -33.41
N LEU A 527 -1.57 23.43 -32.45
CA LEU A 527 -2.71 24.35 -32.64
C LEU A 527 -2.36 25.42 -33.69
N GLN A 528 -1.20 26.07 -33.60
CA GLN A 528 -0.72 27.03 -34.59
C GLN A 528 -0.60 26.41 -35.99
N ARG A 529 -0.03 25.20 -36.09
CA ARG A 529 0.09 24.44 -37.34
C ARG A 529 -1.28 24.19 -37.98
N ILE A 530 -2.26 23.76 -37.17
CA ILE A 530 -3.62 23.48 -37.63
C ILE A 530 -4.36 24.75 -38.05
N LEU A 531 -4.19 25.85 -37.32
CA LEU A 531 -4.88 27.11 -37.63
C LEU A 531 -4.38 27.73 -38.94
N ASN A 532 -3.11 27.56 -39.28
CA ASN A 532 -2.55 28.02 -40.55
C ASN A 532 -3.17 27.32 -41.77
N GLU A 533 -3.41 26.00 -41.68
CA GLU A 533 -3.97 25.21 -42.78
C GLU A 533 -4.97 24.14 -42.30
N LEU A 534 -6.12 24.57 -41.77
CA LEU A 534 -7.14 23.64 -41.25
C LEU A 534 -7.76 22.78 -42.37
N LYS A 535 -7.60 21.45 -42.26
CA LYS A 535 -8.25 20.45 -43.12
C LYS A 535 -9.22 19.60 -42.30
N ALA A 536 -10.20 18.98 -42.98
CA ALA A 536 -11.16 18.06 -42.35
C ALA A 536 -10.53 16.96 -41.44
N PRO A 537 -9.45 16.27 -41.84
CA PRO A 537 -8.80 15.27 -40.97
C PRO A 537 -8.13 15.87 -39.73
N ASP A 538 -7.81 17.17 -39.71
CA ASP A 538 -7.13 17.81 -38.58
C ASP A 538 -8.10 18.21 -37.45
N ILE A 539 -9.42 18.12 -37.63
CA ILE A 539 -10.42 18.49 -36.59
C ILE A 539 -10.25 17.65 -35.33
N GLY A 540 -9.92 16.36 -35.48
CA GLY A 540 -9.63 15.49 -34.32
C GLY A 540 -8.41 15.97 -33.54
N LYS A 541 -7.35 16.37 -34.26
CA LYS A 541 -6.14 16.92 -33.65
C LYS A 541 -6.39 18.28 -33.01
N LEU A 542 -7.21 19.13 -33.63
CA LEU A 542 -7.63 20.42 -33.09
C LEU A 542 -8.36 20.26 -31.75
N ALA A 543 -9.34 19.35 -31.69
CA ALA A 543 -10.08 19.07 -30.46
C ALA A 543 -9.15 18.55 -29.36
N ASN A 544 -8.23 17.64 -29.70
CA ASN A 544 -7.25 17.11 -28.76
C ASN A 544 -6.31 18.21 -28.23
N SER A 545 -5.77 19.08 -29.10
CA SER A 545 -4.93 20.19 -28.66
C SER A 545 -5.68 21.11 -27.70
N LEU A 546 -6.91 21.53 -28.04
CA LEU A 546 -7.74 22.38 -27.18
C LEU A 546 -8.10 21.69 -25.84
N GLU A 547 -8.28 20.37 -25.82
CA GLU A 547 -8.45 19.61 -24.58
C GLU A 547 -7.19 19.60 -23.71
N VAL A 548 -6.00 19.53 -24.31
CA VAL A 548 -4.75 19.65 -23.56
C VAL A 548 -4.68 21.01 -22.87
N PHE A 549 -5.04 22.10 -23.57
CA PHE A 549 -5.18 23.43 -22.96
C PHE A 549 -6.18 23.44 -21.79
N SER A 550 -7.36 22.83 -21.96
CA SER A 550 -8.38 22.74 -20.89
C SER A 550 -7.89 21.98 -19.66
N LYS A 551 -7.34 20.78 -19.86
CA LYS A 551 -6.84 19.93 -18.77
C LYS A 551 -5.65 20.56 -18.07
N ALA A 552 -4.77 21.22 -18.82
CA ALA A 552 -3.64 21.94 -18.26
C ALA A 552 -4.09 23.13 -17.41
N ARG A 553 -5.04 23.95 -17.89
CA ARG A 553 -5.64 25.05 -17.12
C ARG A 553 -6.19 24.58 -15.79
N ASP A 554 -7.01 23.52 -15.79
CA ASP A 554 -7.62 22.98 -14.57
C ASP A 554 -6.56 22.48 -13.57
N LYS A 555 -5.47 21.87 -14.06
CA LYS A 555 -4.35 21.45 -13.22
C LYS A 555 -3.53 22.64 -12.69
N LEU A 556 -3.25 23.64 -13.53
CA LEU A 556 -2.53 24.86 -13.12
C LEU A 556 -3.30 25.66 -12.07
N ALA A 557 -4.63 25.63 -12.09
CA ALA A 557 -5.48 26.23 -11.06
C ALA A 557 -5.34 25.55 -9.68
N SER A 558 -4.84 24.31 -9.63
CA SER A 558 -4.60 23.59 -8.37
C SER A 558 -3.21 23.83 -7.78
N ILE A 559 -2.29 24.42 -8.56
CA ILE A 559 -0.91 24.66 -8.14
C ILE A 559 -0.86 25.81 -7.14
N ARG A 560 -0.15 25.59 -6.03
CA ARG A 560 0.10 26.59 -5.00
C ARG A 560 1.59 26.72 -4.77
N VAL A 561 2.04 27.95 -4.58
CA VAL A 561 3.41 28.25 -4.11
C VAL A 561 3.27 29.00 -2.80
N ASN A 562 3.81 28.43 -1.71
CA ASN A 562 3.64 28.91 -0.33
C ASN A 562 2.17 29.16 0.07
N GLY A 563 1.26 28.28 -0.38
CA GLY A 563 -0.17 28.36 -0.07
C GLY A 563 -0.97 29.39 -0.87
N ALA A 564 -0.34 30.19 -1.74
CA ALA A 564 -1.02 31.14 -2.63
C ALA A 564 -1.27 30.54 -4.02
N LEU A 565 -2.43 30.85 -4.61
CA LEU A 565 -2.74 30.52 -6.01
C LEU A 565 -1.95 31.43 -6.95
N ILE A 566 -1.52 30.87 -8.07
CA ILE A 566 -0.73 31.58 -9.09
C ILE A 566 -1.66 32.05 -10.19
N ASP A 567 -1.65 33.37 -10.42
CA ASP A 567 -2.31 34.06 -11.54
C ASP A 567 -3.75 33.57 -11.87
N GLU A 568 -4.58 33.51 -10.83
CA GLU A 568 -6.01 33.20 -10.93
C GLU A 568 -6.76 34.07 -11.95
N PRO A 569 -6.47 35.39 -12.11
CA PRO A 569 -7.12 36.22 -13.12
C PRO A 569 -6.94 35.69 -14.56
N THR A 570 -5.72 35.33 -14.95
CA THR A 570 -5.43 34.81 -16.30
C THR A 570 -6.09 33.46 -16.55
N LEU A 571 -6.10 32.58 -15.54
CA LEU A 571 -6.77 31.28 -15.65
C LEU A 571 -8.29 31.41 -15.81
N ASN A 572 -8.91 32.36 -15.10
CA ASN A 572 -10.34 32.64 -15.19
C ASN A 572 -10.72 33.31 -16.52
N GLU A 573 -9.87 34.20 -17.05
CA GLU A 573 -10.14 34.87 -18.33
C GLU A 573 -10.16 33.88 -19.51
N VAL A 574 -9.32 32.85 -19.46
CA VAL A 574 -9.13 31.91 -20.56
C VAL A 574 -10.04 30.67 -20.46
N GLU A 575 -10.61 30.37 -19.30
CA GLU A 575 -11.54 29.26 -19.08
C GLU A 575 -12.68 29.22 -20.09
N ASP A 576 -13.47 30.29 -20.16
CA ASP A 576 -14.65 30.36 -21.03
C ASP A 576 -14.26 30.30 -22.51
N LYS A 577 -13.08 30.84 -22.85
CA LYS A 577 -12.54 30.84 -24.22
C LYS A 577 -12.12 29.43 -24.65
N ILE A 578 -11.40 28.69 -23.80
CA ILE A 578 -11.03 27.29 -24.06
C ILE A 578 -12.28 26.43 -24.17
N ARG A 579 -13.21 26.55 -23.22
CA ARG A 579 -14.43 25.73 -23.20
C ARG A 579 -15.28 25.96 -24.45
N SER A 580 -15.40 27.22 -24.87
CA SER A 580 -16.09 27.59 -26.11
C SER A 580 -15.38 26.99 -27.32
N ALA A 581 -14.05 27.11 -27.42
CA ALA A 581 -13.27 26.54 -28.52
C ALA A 581 -13.38 25.01 -28.61
N VAL A 582 -13.33 24.30 -27.48
CA VAL A 582 -13.52 22.84 -27.42
C VAL A 582 -14.91 22.44 -27.91
N LEU A 583 -15.96 23.13 -27.43
CA LEU A 583 -17.34 22.87 -27.86
C LEU A 583 -17.54 23.12 -29.35
N LEU A 584 -16.94 24.18 -29.89
CA LEU A 584 -16.98 24.49 -31.33
C LEU A 584 -16.30 23.38 -32.14
N ALA A 585 -15.10 22.94 -31.75
CA ALA A 585 -14.40 21.85 -32.40
C ALA A 585 -15.21 20.54 -32.40
N TYR A 586 -15.85 20.20 -31.27
CA TYR A 586 -16.71 19.01 -31.17
C TYR A 586 -17.99 19.11 -31.99
N ARG A 587 -18.65 20.29 -32.03
CA ARG A 587 -19.83 20.52 -32.86
C ARG A 587 -19.50 20.36 -34.34
N THR A 588 -18.40 20.95 -34.79
CA THR A 588 -17.97 20.84 -36.19
C THR A 588 -17.55 19.40 -36.52
N ARG A 589 -16.89 18.70 -35.59
CA ARG A 589 -16.59 17.26 -35.72
C ARG A 589 -17.84 16.40 -35.88
N ALA A 590 -18.92 16.72 -35.18
CA ALA A 590 -20.19 15.98 -35.29
C ALA A 590 -20.94 16.24 -36.61
N LYS A 591 -20.70 17.39 -37.26
CA LYS A 591 -21.32 17.76 -38.53
C LYS A 591 -20.58 17.24 -39.77
N ILE A 592 -19.32 16.86 -39.62
CA ILE A 592 -18.47 16.34 -40.71
C ILE A 592 -18.39 14.81 -40.55
N PRO A 593 -18.73 14.02 -41.59
CA PRO A 593 -18.76 12.57 -41.48
C PRO A 593 -17.34 12.04 -41.27
N SER A 594 -17.25 10.90 -40.57
CA SER A 594 -15.97 10.41 -40.07
C SER A 594 -15.04 10.03 -41.24
N THR A 595 -13.83 10.56 -41.27
CA THR A 595 -12.74 10.04 -42.11
C THR A 595 -12.14 8.77 -41.50
N ARG A 596 -12.95 7.93 -40.85
CA ARG A 596 -12.48 6.65 -40.30
C ARG A 596 -12.12 5.72 -41.47
N PRO A 597 -11.02 4.96 -41.39
CA PRO A 597 -10.74 3.92 -42.35
C PRO A 597 -11.91 2.94 -42.38
N LYS A 598 -12.44 2.65 -43.57
CA LYS A 598 -13.47 1.62 -43.76
C LYS A 598 -12.82 0.27 -43.48
N VAL A 599 -13.26 -0.40 -42.43
CA VAL A 599 -12.81 -1.76 -42.09
C VAL A 599 -13.52 -2.72 -43.04
N THR A 600 -12.78 -3.62 -43.70
CA THR A 600 -13.38 -4.67 -44.54
C THR A 600 -13.72 -5.90 -43.70
N LEU A 601 -14.60 -6.78 -44.19
CA LEU A 601 -14.95 -8.04 -43.51
C LEU A 601 -13.73 -8.94 -43.24
N GLU A 602 -12.68 -8.78 -44.03
CA GLU A 602 -11.42 -9.55 -43.95
C GLU A 602 -10.48 -9.02 -42.85
N ASP A 603 -10.68 -7.79 -42.39
CA ASP A 603 -9.88 -7.15 -41.33
C ASP A 603 -10.44 -7.44 -39.91
N LEU A 604 -11.59 -8.10 -39.82
CA LEU A 604 -12.23 -8.44 -38.54
C LEU A 604 -11.54 -9.66 -37.91
N VAL A 605 -11.16 -9.53 -36.65
CA VAL A 605 -10.54 -10.60 -35.84
C VAL A 605 -11.46 -10.94 -34.67
N ASP A 606 -11.36 -12.15 -34.14
CA ASP A 606 -12.02 -12.52 -32.89
C ASP A 606 -11.54 -11.61 -31.75
N VAL A 607 -12.48 -11.13 -30.94
CA VAL A 607 -12.16 -10.23 -29.83
C VAL A 607 -12.47 -10.92 -28.51
N ASP A 608 -11.49 -10.93 -27.61
CA ASP A 608 -11.66 -11.35 -26.23
C ASP A 608 -12.61 -10.38 -25.52
N VAL A 609 -13.63 -10.92 -24.85
CA VAL A 609 -14.55 -10.11 -24.05
C VAL A 609 -13.82 -9.73 -22.76
N PRO A 610 -13.70 -8.42 -22.44
CA PRO A 610 -13.00 -7.98 -21.25
C PRO A 610 -13.61 -8.62 -20.01
N SER A 611 -12.79 -9.36 -19.26
CA SER A 611 -13.18 -9.87 -17.94
C SER A 611 -13.39 -8.69 -17.00
N VAL A 612 -14.44 -8.73 -16.18
CA VAL A 612 -14.66 -7.76 -15.11
C VAL A 612 -13.40 -7.73 -14.24
N LEU A 613 -12.70 -6.58 -14.17
CA LEU A 613 -11.53 -6.39 -13.31
C LEU A 613 -11.88 -6.86 -11.88
N ASP A 614 -10.96 -7.51 -11.19
CA ASP A 614 -11.20 -8.10 -9.86
C ASP A 614 -11.77 -7.10 -8.84
N GLU A 615 -11.49 -5.81 -9.02
CA GLU A 615 -12.01 -4.70 -8.21
C GLU A 615 -13.54 -4.56 -8.26
N TYR A 616 -14.18 -4.90 -9.39
CA TYR A 616 -15.63 -4.80 -9.56
C TYR A 616 -16.38 -6.11 -9.28
N ARG A 617 -15.64 -7.20 -9.00
CA ARG A 617 -16.17 -8.55 -8.74
C ARG A 617 -17.09 -8.60 -7.52
N ASN A 618 -16.82 -7.76 -6.52
CA ASN A 618 -17.61 -7.66 -5.29
C ASN A 618 -18.87 -6.80 -5.44
N GLN A 619 -18.91 -5.87 -6.42
CA GLN A 619 -20.03 -4.95 -6.61
C GLN A 619 -21.08 -5.50 -7.58
N MET A 620 -20.66 -6.25 -8.60
CA MET A 620 -21.53 -6.67 -9.71
C MET A 620 -22.05 -8.11 -9.59
N GLY A 621 -21.55 -8.89 -8.63
CA GLY A 621 -21.74 -10.34 -8.62
C GLY A 621 -21.09 -10.97 -9.85
N TYR A 622 -21.10 -12.29 -9.96
CA TYR A 622 -20.48 -13.05 -11.06
C TYR A 622 -21.28 -12.94 -12.38
N ALA A 623 -21.60 -11.73 -12.82
CA ALA A 623 -22.22 -11.47 -14.11
C ALA A 623 -21.11 -11.01 -15.08
N PRO A 624 -20.46 -11.91 -15.86
CA PRO A 624 -19.84 -11.46 -17.11
C PRO A 624 -20.91 -10.71 -17.90
N LEU A 625 -20.54 -9.72 -18.71
CA LEU A 625 -21.45 -9.02 -19.60
C LEU A 625 -22.36 -10.06 -20.30
N LEU A 626 -23.62 -10.18 -19.85
CA LEU A 626 -24.55 -11.17 -20.37
C LEU A 626 -24.81 -10.82 -21.83
N GLY A 627 -24.40 -11.70 -22.74
CA GLY A 627 -24.51 -11.49 -24.19
C GLY A 627 -23.27 -11.85 -25.02
N PHE A 628 -22.14 -12.22 -24.42
CA PHE A 628 -20.89 -12.47 -25.17
C PHE A 628 -20.20 -13.77 -24.74
N GLY A 629 -20.03 -14.69 -25.70
CA GLY A 629 -19.26 -15.92 -25.55
C GLY A 629 -19.69 -17.01 -26.54
N THR A 630 -18.75 -17.88 -26.91
CA THR A 630 -18.96 -19.06 -27.75
C THR A 630 -19.03 -20.29 -26.85
N ILE A 631 -20.00 -21.18 -27.10
CA ILE A 631 -20.10 -22.46 -26.40
C ILE A 631 -19.41 -23.51 -27.26
N GLU A 632 -18.36 -24.12 -26.71
CA GLU A 632 -17.73 -25.28 -27.30
C GLU A 632 -18.33 -26.56 -26.73
N TRP A 633 -18.58 -27.54 -27.60
CA TRP A 633 -19.14 -28.84 -27.22
C TRP A 633 -18.14 -29.95 -27.48
N GLU A 634 -17.88 -30.75 -26.44
CA GLU A 634 -16.97 -31.90 -26.50
C GLU A 634 -17.75 -33.22 -26.45
N GLN A 635 -17.73 -33.98 -27.55
CA GLN A 635 -18.49 -35.23 -27.65
C GLN A 635 -17.98 -36.32 -26.69
N SER A 636 -16.68 -36.33 -26.40
CA SER A 636 -16.02 -37.26 -25.47
C SER A 636 -16.56 -37.17 -24.04
N LYS A 637 -17.14 -36.03 -23.65
CA LYS A 637 -17.70 -35.76 -22.31
C LYS A 637 -19.23 -35.73 -22.29
N CYS A 638 -19.87 -35.70 -23.46
CA CYS A 638 -21.32 -35.51 -23.57
C CYS A 638 -22.09 -36.80 -23.22
N LEU A 639 -23.04 -36.70 -22.29
CA LEU A 639 -23.92 -37.81 -21.92
C LEU A 639 -25.18 -37.92 -22.79
N GLY A 640 -25.46 -36.95 -23.67
CA GLY A 640 -26.68 -36.95 -24.50
C GLY A 640 -27.99 -36.90 -23.68
N CYS A 641 -27.97 -36.23 -22.52
CA CYS A 641 -29.07 -36.22 -21.55
C CYS A 641 -30.09 -35.09 -21.76
N LYS A 642 -29.95 -34.27 -22.82
CA LYS A 642 -30.75 -33.06 -23.10
C LYS A 642 -30.78 -31.98 -21.99
N SER A 643 -30.02 -32.11 -20.91
CA SER A 643 -30.07 -31.15 -19.80
C SER A 643 -29.67 -29.73 -20.20
N CYS A 644 -28.75 -29.57 -21.16
CA CYS A 644 -28.31 -28.27 -21.67
C CYS A 644 -29.38 -27.54 -22.50
N GLU A 645 -30.13 -28.27 -23.31
CA GLU A 645 -31.28 -27.78 -24.08
C GLU A 645 -32.40 -27.33 -23.14
N ILE A 646 -32.83 -28.21 -22.22
CA ILE A 646 -33.90 -27.92 -21.24
C ILE A 646 -33.57 -26.72 -20.34
N SER A 647 -32.28 -26.54 -20.01
CA SER A 647 -31.84 -25.47 -19.11
C SER A 647 -31.50 -24.17 -19.83
N CYS A 648 -31.57 -24.13 -21.16
CA CYS A 648 -31.26 -22.93 -21.93
C CYS A 648 -32.47 -21.99 -21.91
N PRO A 649 -32.38 -20.79 -21.30
CA PRO A 649 -33.53 -19.88 -21.21
C PRO A 649 -33.93 -19.26 -22.55
N GLU A 650 -33.02 -19.25 -23.53
CA GLU A 650 -33.23 -18.65 -24.86
C GLU A 650 -33.41 -19.72 -25.95
N ASP A 651 -33.52 -21.00 -25.58
CA ASP A 651 -33.61 -22.14 -26.52
C ASP A 651 -32.49 -22.14 -27.58
N ALA A 652 -31.31 -21.67 -27.18
CA ALA A 652 -30.13 -21.54 -28.04
C ALA A 652 -29.33 -22.83 -28.25
N ILE A 653 -29.72 -23.93 -27.61
CA ILE A 653 -29.01 -25.20 -27.67
C ILE A 653 -30.03 -26.27 -28.03
N GLU A 654 -29.73 -27.05 -29.07
CA GLU A 654 -30.57 -28.14 -29.53
C GLU A 654 -29.75 -29.43 -29.56
N LEU A 655 -30.26 -30.52 -28.98
CA LEU A 655 -29.66 -31.83 -29.14
C LEU A 655 -30.27 -32.52 -30.37
N GLU A 656 -29.57 -32.45 -31.49
CA GLU A 656 -29.98 -33.14 -32.69
C GLU A 656 -29.87 -34.67 -32.51
N PRO A 657 -30.83 -35.46 -33.01
CA PRO A 657 -30.80 -36.92 -32.98
C PRO A 657 -29.85 -37.48 -34.05
N ARG A 658 -28.59 -37.02 -34.05
CA ARG A 658 -27.53 -37.41 -34.98
C ARG A 658 -26.32 -37.96 -34.21
N ILE A 659 -25.76 -39.04 -34.72
CA ILE A 659 -24.54 -39.65 -34.19
C ILE A 659 -23.40 -39.36 -35.15
N GLU A 660 -22.46 -38.54 -34.71
CA GLU A 660 -21.20 -38.27 -35.42
C GLU A 660 -20.21 -39.42 -35.21
N VAL A 661 -20.46 -40.57 -35.86
CA VAL A 661 -19.67 -41.80 -35.67
C VAL A 661 -18.19 -41.60 -36.05
N THR A 662 -17.91 -40.70 -36.99
CA THR A 662 -16.55 -40.36 -37.42
C THR A 662 -15.67 -39.93 -36.24
N LYS A 663 -16.24 -39.14 -35.33
CA LYS A 663 -15.54 -38.60 -34.15
C LYS A 663 -15.26 -39.67 -33.09
N PHE A 664 -15.96 -40.80 -33.10
CA PHE A 664 -15.67 -41.90 -32.16
C PHE A 664 -14.23 -42.41 -32.29
N PHE A 665 -13.66 -42.34 -33.50
CA PHE A 665 -12.28 -42.77 -33.79
C PHE A 665 -11.22 -41.72 -33.42
N GLU A 666 -11.65 -40.53 -33.01
CA GLU A 666 -10.77 -39.42 -32.59
C GLU A 666 -10.65 -39.32 -31.07
N ILE A 667 -11.50 -40.05 -30.32
CA ILE A 667 -11.49 -40.07 -28.86
C ILE A 667 -10.40 -41.03 -28.37
N SER A 668 -9.50 -40.54 -27.50
CA SER A 668 -8.43 -41.35 -26.89
C SER A 668 -8.97 -42.37 -25.89
N ASP A 669 -8.20 -43.45 -25.65
CA ASP A 669 -8.56 -44.48 -24.66
C ASP A 669 -8.72 -43.93 -23.23
N GLU A 670 -7.96 -42.89 -22.90
CA GLU A 670 -8.03 -42.16 -21.63
C GLU A 670 -9.37 -41.41 -21.50
N ALA A 671 -9.78 -40.66 -22.53
CA ALA A 671 -11.07 -39.98 -22.55
C ALA A 671 -12.26 -40.96 -22.54
N LEU A 672 -12.13 -42.11 -23.22
CA LEU A 672 -13.12 -43.18 -23.15
C LEU A 672 -13.30 -43.74 -21.74
N SER A 673 -12.24 -43.76 -20.91
CA SER A 673 -12.33 -44.26 -19.53
C SER A 673 -13.12 -43.34 -18.59
N GLN A 674 -13.27 -42.06 -18.95
CA GLN A 674 -14.04 -41.07 -18.18
C GLN A 674 -15.55 -41.13 -18.46
N LEU A 675 -15.97 -41.78 -19.55
CA LEU A 675 -17.38 -41.98 -19.87
C LEU A 675 -18.02 -43.09 -19.03
N PRO A 676 -19.35 -43.07 -18.84
CA PRO A 676 -20.07 -44.19 -18.22
C PRO A 676 -19.74 -45.53 -18.91
N SER A 677 -19.60 -46.59 -18.11
CA SER A 677 -19.12 -47.92 -18.54
C SER A 677 -19.84 -48.47 -19.78
N ASN A 678 -21.14 -48.26 -19.89
CA ASN A 678 -21.93 -48.73 -21.04
C ASN A 678 -21.57 -48.00 -22.34
N ARG A 679 -21.25 -46.71 -22.26
CA ARG A 679 -20.95 -45.86 -23.41
C ARG A 679 -19.52 -46.04 -23.88
N SER A 680 -18.58 -46.14 -22.95
CA SER A 680 -17.19 -46.46 -23.26
C SER A 680 -17.07 -47.85 -23.90
N LEU A 681 -17.80 -48.84 -23.38
CA LEU A 681 -17.87 -50.17 -23.99
C LEU A 681 -18.49 -50.12 -25.39
N PHE A 682 -19.55 -49.34 -25.60
CA PHE A 682 -20.16 -49.17 -26.92
C PHE A 682 -19.19 -48.55 -27.93
N TYR A 683 -18.53 -47.45 -27.59
CA TYR A 683 -17.55 -46.79 -28.48
C TYR A 683 -16.38 -47.73 -28.79
N LYS A 684 -15.82 -48.41 -27.78
CA LYS A 684 -14.77 -49.41 -27.99
C LYS A 684 -15.22 -50.57 -28.86
N THR A 685 -16.45 -51.03 -28.71
CA THR A 685 -17.00 -52.11 -29.54
C THR A 685 -17.14 -51.64 -31.00
N VAL A 686 -17.64 -50.42 -31.22
CA VAL A 686 -17.74 -49.84 -32.57
C VAL A 686 -16.36 -49.66 -33.21
N GLN A 687 -15.38 -49.14 -32.46
CA GLN A 687 -13.99 -49.02 -32.90
C GLN A 687 -13.38 -50.38 -33.28
N ASN A 688 -13.59 -51.41 -32.46
CA ASN A 688 -13.05 -52.75 -32.67
C ASN A 688 -13.71 -53.53 -33.82
N LEU A 689 -15.00 -53.29 -34.07
CA LEU A 689 -15.75 -53.94 -35.15
C LEU A 689 -15.52 -53.27 -36.51
N ALA A 690 -15.05 -52.02 -36.54
CA ALA A 690 -14.89 -51.27 -37.78
C ALA A 690 -13.69 -51.77 -38.59
N THR A 691 -13.96 -52.28 -39.78
CA THR A 691 -12.92 -52.64 -40.77
C THR A 691 -12.40 -51.42 -41.55
N ALA A 692 -13.13 -50.30 -41.54
CA ALA A 692 -12.73 -49.01 -42.10
C ALA A 692 -13.40 -47.86 -41.31
N LYS A 693 -12.75 -46.69 -41.25
CA LYS A 693 -13.31 -45.50 -40.57
C LYS A 693 -14.59 -45.04 -41.31
N PRO A 694 -15.74 -44.93 -40.61
CA PRO A 694 -16.97 -44.41 -41.19
C PRO A 694 -16.80 -42.95 -41.63
N SER A 695 -17.44 -42.57 -42.73
CA SER A 695 -17.38 -41.21 -43.31
C SER A 695 -18.71 -40.47 -43.28
N LYS A 696 -19.78 -41.13 -42.81
CA LYS A 696 -21.14 -40.58 -42.74
C LYS A 696 -21.68 -40.70 -41.33
N ASP A 697 -22.38 -39.67 -40.92
CA ASP A 697 -23.08 -39.65 -39.65
C ASP A 697 -24.39 -40.41 -39.74
N ILE A 698 -24.86 -40.91 -38.59
CA ILE A 698 -26.08 -41.70 -38.50
C ILE A 698 -27.18 -40.81 -37.94
N LEU A 699 -28.23 -40.58 -38.73
CA LEU A 699 -29.46 -39.91 -38.28
C LEU A 699 -30.35 -40.93 -37.57
N LEU A 700 -30.86 -40.58 -36.40
CA LEU A 700 -31.79 -41.39 -35.62
C LEU A 700 -33.22 -40.96 -35.95
N GLU A 701 -34.11 -41.93 -36.12
CA GLU A 701 -35.53 -41.67 -36.47
C GLU A 701 -36.32 -41.03 -35.31
N ASN A 702 -35.87 -41.22 -34.08
CA ASN A 702 -36.49 -40.67 -32.87
C ASN A 702 -35.42 -40.17 -31.90
N ASP A 703 -35.82 -39.25 -31.01
CA ASP A 703 -35.03 -38.84 -29.85
C ASP A 703 -34.62 -40.08 -29.02
N ALA A 704 -33.32 -40.36 -28.97
CA ALA A 704 -32.76 -41.46 -28.21
C ALA A 704 -31.91 -40.89 -27.06
N PRO A 705 -32.42 -40.87 -25.81
CA PRO A 705 -31.66 -40.40 -24.67
C PRO A 705 -30.33 -41.14 -24.56
N GLY A 706 -29.22 -40.39 -24.52
CA GLY A 706 -27.88 -40.95 -24.56
C GLY A 706 -27.15 -40.77 -25.89
N PHE A 707 -27.83 -40.45 -26.98
CA PHE A 707 -27.23 -40.23 -28.30
C PHE A 707 -27.72 -38.93 -28.93
N GLY A 708 -26.81 -38.16 -29.52
CA GLY A 708 -27.10 -36.90 -30.19
C GLY A 708 -25.88 -36.00 -30.30
N SER A 709 -25.94 -35.01 -31.20
CA SER A 709 -24.96 -33.94 -31.35
C SER A 709 -25.56 -32.64 -30.84
N VAL A 710 -24.79 -31.89 -30.07
CA VAL A 710 -25.26 -30.60 -29.55
C VAL A 710 -24.96 -29.54 -30.60
N GLU A 711 -25.99 -28.90 -31.13
CA GLU A 711 -25.87 -27.70 -31.94
C GLU A 711 -26.19 -26.47 -31.09
N VAL A 712 -25.42 -25.40 -31.28
CA VAL A 712 -25.57 -24.15 -30.55
C VAL A 712 -25.88 -23.04 -31.54
N ASP A 713 -27.07 -22.45 -31.39
CA ASP A 713 -27.42 -21.22 -32.08
C ASP A 713 -26.79 -20.03 -31.36
N LEU A 714 -25.66 -19.58 -31.91
CA LEU A 714 -24.92 -18.42 -31.40
C LEU A 714 -25.77 -17.14 -31.39
N TRP A 715 -26.87 -17.06 -32.14
CA TRP A 715 -27.75 -15.90 -32.24
C TRP A 715 -28.72 -15.76 -31.06
N LEU A 716 -29.20 -16.89 -30.56
CA LEU A 716 -30.04 -16.97 -29.37
C LEU A 716 -29.20 -17.03 -28.09
N CYS A 717 -27.97 -17.54 -28.16
CA CYS A 717 -27.13 -17.71 -26.99
C CYS A 717 -26.75 -16.35 -26.37
N VAL A 718 -27.20 -16.11 -25.14
CA VAL A 718 -26.81 -14.94 -24.32
C VAL A 718 -25.62 -15.21 -23.41
N ALA A 719 -24.90 -16.32 -23.61
CA ALA A 719 -23.72 -16.71 -22.83
C ALA A 719 -23.94 -16.73 -21.30
N CYS A 720 -25.16 -17.08 -20.84
CA CYS A 720 -25.55 -17.02 -19.42
C CYS A 720 -24.91 -18.12 -18.53
N ARG A 721 -24.12 -19.02 -19.12
CA ARG A 721 -23.48 -20.19 -18.47
C ARG A 721 -24.44 -21.21 -17.84
N THR A 722 -25.76 -21.07 -18.01
CA THR A 722 -26.72 -22.01 -17.40
C THR A 722 -26.57 -23.42 -17.96
N CYS A 723 -26.39 -23.54 -19.28
CA CYS A 723 -26.15 -24.82 -19.97
C CYS A 723 -24.86 -25.52 -19.49
N VAL A 724 -23.78 -24.77 -19.30
CA VAL A 724 -22.49 -25.26 -18.76
C VAL A 724 -22.67 -25.76 -17.33
N ARG A 725 -23.28 -24.95 -16.45
CA ARG A 725 -23.52 -25.30 -15.03
C ARG A 725 -24.41 -26.53 -14.84
N ARG A 726 -25.34 -26.76 -15.77
CA ARG A 726 -26.30 -27.87 -15.72
C ARG A 726 -25.84 -29.09 -16.49
N CYS A 727 -24.68 -29.04 -17.17
CA CYS A 727 -24.16 -30.16 -17.92
C CYS A 727 -23.53 -31.21 -16.97
N PRO A 728 -24.10 -32.42 -16.85
CA PRO A 728 -23.66 -33.42 -15.88
C PRO A 728 -22.49 -34.30 -16.37
N GLY A 729 -21.70 -33.82 -17.35
CA GLY A 729 -20.58 -34.58 -17.93
C GLY A 729 -19.39 -34.74 -16.96
N PRO A 730 -18.42 -35.61 -17.28
CA PRO A 730 -17.20 -35.79 -16.49
C PRO A 730 -16.37 -34.50 -16.43
N GLU A 731 -15.62 -34.29 -15.33
CA GLU A 731 -14.61 -33.22 -15.19
C GLU A 731 -15.04 -31.80 -15.64
N GLY A 732 -16.26 -31.37 -15.27
CA GLY A 732 -16.74 -30.01 -15.53
C GLY A 732 -17.84 -29.89 -16.59
N GLY A 733 -18.25 -31.00 -17.21
CA GLY A 733 -19.32 -31.03 -18.21
C GLY A 733 -18.79 -31.13 -19.64
N ALA A 734 -19.71 -31.26 -20.59
CA ALA A 734 -19.40 -31.40 -22.02
C ALA A 734 -19.49 -30.08 -22.80
N LEU A 735 -19.81 -28.98 -22.11
CA LEU A 735 -19.95 -27.66 -22.69
C LEU A 735 -19.00 -26.71 -21.96
N GLU A 736 -18.18 -26.00 -22.72
CA GLU A 736 -17.30 -24.95 -22.21
C GLU A 736 -17.74 -23.60 -22.80
N LEU A 737 -17.75 -22.54 -22.01
CA LEU A 737 -18.03 -21.19 -22.50
C LEU A 737 -16.73 -20.41 -22.61
N GLU A 738 -16.26 -20.22 -23.84
CA GLU A 738 -15.20 -19.27 -24.13
C GLU A 738 -15.77 -17.85 -24.20
N LEU A 739 -15.07 -16.89 -23.59
CA LEU A 739 -15.41 -15.46 -23.66
C LEU A 739 -14.78 -14.79 -24.90
N LYS A 740 -14.88 -15.45 -26.06
CA LYS A 740 -14.42 -14.91 -27.34
C LYS A 740 -15.61 -14.57 -28.22
N TRP A 741 -15.45 -13.57 -29.08
CA TRP A 741 -16.51 -13.15 -29.99
C TRP A 741 -16.05 -13.19 -31.45
N ASN A 742 -16.72 -14.02 -32.27
CA ASN A 742 -16.47 -14.14 -33.70
C ASN A 742 -17.19 -13.02 -34.48
N LEU A 743 -16.50 -11.88 -34.60
CA LEU A 743 -16.95 -10.71 -35.36
C LEU A 743 -17.18 -11.01 -36.86
N PRO A 744 -16.30 -11.74 -37.56
CA PRO A 744 -16.48 -12.05 -38.98
C PRO A 744 -17.81 -12.74 -39.32
N GLU A 745 -18.19 -13.76 -38.54
CA GLU A 745 -19.42 -14.53 -38.78
C GLU A 745 -20.67 -13.67 -38.57
N VAL A 746 -20.67 -12.86 -37.51
CA VAL A 746 -21.78 -11.96 -37.16
C VAL A 746 -22.00 -10.89 -38.24
N VAL A 747 -20.93 -10.27 -38.76
CA VAL A 747 -21.07 -9.19 -39.76
C VAL A 747 -21.45 -9.75 -41.14
N ARG A 748 -20.96 -10.95 -41.52
CA ARG A 748 -21.36 -11.63 -42.77
C ARG A 748 -22.86 -11.92 -42.82
N HIS A 749 -23.44 -12.43 -41.73
CA HIS A 749 -24.86 -12.73 -41.72
C HIS A 749 -25.72 -11.46 -41.82
N ILE A 750 -25.36 -10.37 -41.12
CA ILE A 750 -26.09 -9.09 -41.18
C ILE A 750 -26.08 -8.51 -42.60
N THR A 751 -24.89 -8.46 -43.24
CA THR A 751 -24.75 -7.98 -44.63
C THR A 751 -25.47 -8.86 -45.65
N SER A 752 -25.75 -10.12 -45.33
CA SER A 752 -26.57 -11.02 -46.17
C SER A 752 -28.09 -10.85 -45.97
N THR A 753 -28.53 -10.33 -44.83
CA THR A 753 -29.96 -10.08 -44.48
C THR A 753 -30.41 -8.62 -44.67
N SER A 754 -29.48 -7.68 -44.87
CA SER A 754 -29.75 -6.25 -45.09
C SER A 754 -29.94 -5.88 -46.55
#